data_AF-A0A0D9YLI4-F1
#
_entry.id   AF-A0A0D9YLI4-F1
#
_cell.length_a   1.000
_cell.length_b   1.000
_cell.length_c   1.000
_cell.angle_alpha   90.00
_cell.angle_beta   90.00
_cell.angle_gamma   90.00
#
_symmetry.space_group_name_H-M   'P 1'
#
loop_
_entity.id
_entity.type
_entity.pdbx_description
1 polymer ?
#
loop_
_entity_poly.entity_id
_entity_poly.type
_entity_poly.pdbx_seq_one_letter_code
_entity_poly.pdbx_strand_id
1 'polypeptide(L)'
;MEGFHNLLARPNSAPFAFSLPRPRRRPPPHPSAACRAASRWAERLFADFHLLPTAAPSDPPSPAPAPAAAPSASPFVPLFPDAAERSLPLQVDFYKVLGAEPHFLGDGIRRAFEARIAKPPQYGYSTDALVGRRQMLQIAHDTLMNQNSRTQYDRALSENREEALTMDIAWDKVPGVLCALQEAGEALAVLVTGEQLLLDRPPKRFKQDVVLAMALAYVDLSRDAMAASPPDVIGCCEVLERALKLLQEDGASNLAPDLLSQIDETLEEITPRCVLELLSLPIDTEHHKKRQEGLQGARNILWSVGRGGIATVGGGFSREAFMNEAFLRMTSIEQMDFFSKTPNSIPPEWFEIYNVALAHVAQAIISKRPQFIMMADDLFEQLQKFNIGSHYAYDNEMDLALERAFCSLLVGDISKCRMWLGIDNESSPYRDPKILEFIVTNSSISEENDLLPGLCKLLETWLIFEVFPRSRDTRGMQFRLGDYYDDPEVLSYLERMEGGGASHLAAAAAIAKLGAQATAAFGTVKSNAIQAFNKVFPLIEQLDRSAMENTKDGPGGSLENFDQENAPAHDSRNAALKIISAGALFALLAVIGAKYLPRKRPLSAIRNEHGSVAVANSVDSTDDPALDEDPVHIPRMDAKLAEDIVRKWQSIKSKALGPEHSVASLQEVLDGNMLKVWTDRAAEIERHGWFWEYTLSDVTIDSITISLDGRRATVEATIEEAGQLTDVTEPRNNDSYDTKYTTRYEMAFSKLGGWKITEGAVLKS
;
A
#
# COMPACT_ATOMS: atom_id res chain seq x y z
N MET A 1 13.22 30.36 -41.17
CA MET A 1 14.68 30.61 -41.21
C MET A 1 15.35 29.49 -40.46
N GLU A 2 16.53 29.06 -40.93
CA GLU A 2 17.20 27.85 -40.47
C GLU A 2 18.24 28.14 -39.38
N GLY A 3 18.51 27.13 -38.55
CA GLY A 3 19.83 26.79 -38.02
C GLY A 3 20.57 27.78 -37.12
N PHE A 4 20.80 27.38 -35.86
CA PHE A 4 22.10 27.56 -35.21
C PHE A 4 22.44 26.35 -34.34
N HIS A 5 23.73 26.07 -34.17
CA HIS A 5 24.27 24.82 -33.61
C HIS A 5 25.22 25.11 -32.44
N ASN A 6 25.23 24.21 -31.43
CA ASN A 6 26.42 23.81 -30.64
C ASN A 6 27.02 24.87 -29.65
N LEU A 7 27.75 24.54 -28.57
CA LEU A 7 28.25 23.27 -27.97
C LEU A 7 28.36 23.39 -26.42
N LEU A 8 28.17 22.26 -25.72
CA LEU A 8 28.71 21.81 -24.41
C LEU A 8 29.09 22.79 -23.27
N ALA A 9 28.52 22.52 -22.09
CA ALA A 9 29.27 22.36 -20.83
C ALA A 9 28.58 21.32 -19.92
N ARG A 10 29.35 20.54 -19.13
CA ARG A 10 28.87 19.69 -18.02
C ARG A 10 29.32 20.31 -16.69
N PRO A 11 28.55 20.12 -15.61
CA PRO A 11 29.03 19.18 -14.58
C PRO A 11 27.94 18.22 -14.06
N ASN A 12 28.33 17.34 -13.13
CA ASN A 12 27.58 16.14 -12.73
C ASN A 12 26.44 16.40 -11.72
N SER A 13 25.22 15.98 -12.05
CA SER A 13 24.23 15.42 -11.10
C SER A 13 23.00 14.88 -11.85
N ALA A 14 23.01 13.59 -12.19
CA ALA A 14 21.84 12.96 -12.83
C ALA A 14 20.74 12.69 -11.78
N PRO A 15 19.48 13.12 -12.02
CA PRO A 15 18.32 12.68 -11.22
C PRO A 15 17.98 11.21 -11.52
N PHE A 16 17.15 10.59 -10.68
CA PHE A 16 16.78 9.18 -10.84
C PHE A 16 15.71 9.07 -11.94
N ALA A 17 16.14 8.68 -13.14
CA ALA A 17 15.24 8.43 -14.25
C ALA A 17 14.89 6.94 -14.32
N PHE A 18 13.59 6.62 -14.19
CA PHE A 18 13.04 5.27 -14.37
C PHE A 18 13.60 4.58 -15.62
N SER A 19 14.51 3.64 -15.40
CA SER A 19 15.33 3.02 -16.45
C SER A 19 14.78 1.63 -16.76
N LEU A 20 14.03 1.53 -17.87
CA LEU A 20 13.35 0.29 -18.26
C LEU A 20 14.32 -0.91 -18.38
N PRO A 21 13.95 -2.10 -17.86
CA PRO A 21 14.68 -3.33 -18.11
C PRO A 21 14.83 -3.62 -19.62
N ARG A 22 15.96 -4.23 -20.01
CA ARG A 22 16.18 -4.60 -21.43
C ARG A 22 15.40 -5.86 -21.80
N PRO A 23 14.63 -5.88 -22.90
CA PRO A 23 13.79 -7.02 -23.25
C PRO A 23 14.63 -8.26 -23.58
N ARG A 24 14.50 -9.30 -22.75
CA ARG A 24 14.95 -10.67 -23.06
C ARG A 24 13.82 -11.45 -23.73
N ARG A 25 14.16 -12.34 -24.68
CA ARG A 25 13.17 -13.16 -25.40
C ARG A 25 12.54 -14.21 -24.46
N ARG A 26 11.21 -14.20 -24.34
CA ARG A 26 10.45 -15.27 -23.66
C ARG A 26 10.33 -16.53 -24.57
N PRO A 27 10.32 -17.75 -24.01
CA PRO A 27 9.90 -18.98 -24.71
C PRO A 27 8.37 -18.99 -24.96
N PRO A 28 7.85 -19.88 -25.83
CA PRO A 28 6.43 -19.91 -26.20
C PRO A 28 5.51 -20.43 -25.08
N PRO A 29 4.22 -20.03 -25.06
CA PRO A 29 3.28 -20.35 -24.00
C PRO A 29 2.54 -21.70 -24.17
N HIS A 30 2.13 -22.30 -23.05
CA HIS A 30 1.08 -23.31 -22.98
C HIS A 30 -0.29 -22.67 -22.67
N PRO A 31 -1.43 -23.33 -23.00
CA PRO A 31 -2.72 -22.64 -23.11
C PRO A 31 -3.48 -22.43 -21.78
N SER A 32 -3.95 -21.18 -21.62
CA SER A 32 -5.19 -20.75 -20.95
C SER A 32 -5.60 -21.35 -19.58
N ALA A 33 -5.52 -20.51 -18.54
CA ALA A 33 -6.47 -20.49 -17.43
C ALA A 33 -6.94 -19.03 -17.21
N ALA A 34 -8.21 -18.82 -16.84
CA ALA A 34 -8.87 -17.51 -16.88
C ALA A 34 -8.59 -16.62 -15.65
N CYS A 35 -8.91 -15.33 -15.78
CA CYS A 35 -8.50 -14.26 -14.86
C CYS A 35 -9.02 -14.39 -13.42
N ARG A 36 -8.09 -14.45 -12.46
CA ARG A 36 -8.22 -13.82 -11.13
C ARG A 36 -6.89 -13.17 -10.76
N ALA A 37 -6.79 -11.85 -10.97
CA ALA A 37 -5.61 -11.07 -10.63
C ALA A 37 -5.77 -10.41 -9.25
N ALA A 38 -5.69 -11.22 -8.19
CA ALA A 38 -5.15 -10.72 -6.93
C ALA A 38 -3.65 -10.45 -7.14
N SER A 39 -3.08 -9.49 -6.39
CA SER A 39 -1.66 -9.11 -6.53
C SER A 39 -0.76 -10.28 -6.15
N ARG A 40 -0.15 -10.93 -7.14
CA ARG A 40 0.74 -12.08 -6.96
C ARG A 40 1.95 -11.73 -6.13
N TRP A 41 2.40 -10.47 -6.16
CA TRP A 41 3.40 -9.93 -5.25
C TRP A 41 3.11 -10.24 -3.77
N ALA A 42 1.85 -10.09 -3.31
CA ALA A 42 1.48 -10.34 -1.92
C ALA A 42 1.54 -11.84 -1.56
N GLU A 43 1.15 -12.73 -2.47
CA GLU A 43 1.25 -14.18 -2.28
C GLU A 43 2.71 -14.65 -2.34
N ARG A 44 3.50 -14.10 -3.27
CA ARG A 44 4.94 -14.37 -3.44
C ARG A 44 5.75 -14.03 -2.19
N LEU A 45 5.43 -12.92 -1.51
CA LEU A 45 6.10 -12.53 -0.26
C LEU A 45 5.99 -13.57 0.87
N PHE A 46 4.99 -14.44 0.84
CA PHE A 46 4.85 -15.54 1.80
C PHE A 46 5.33 -16.91 1.26
N ALA A 47 5.65 -17.03 -0.03
CA ALA A 47 5.86 -18.31 -0.72
C ALA A 47 7.31 -18.86 -0.66
N ASP A 48 8.33 -18.02 -0.42
CA ASP A 48 9.76 -18.37 -0.52
C ASP A 48 10.30 -19.38 0.55
N PHE A 49 9.41 -20.06 1.29
CA PHE A 49 9.77 -21.01 2.36
C PHE A 49 9.46 -22.49 2.11
N HIS A 50 9.00 -22.89 0.92
CA HIS A 50 8.74 -24.31 0.59
C HIS A 50 9.49 -24.84 -0.65
N LEU A 51 10.79 -25.14 -0.46
CA LEU A 51 11.53 -26.10 -1.28
C LEU A 51 12.18 -27.15 -0.39
N LEU A 52 11.48 -28.28 -0.18
CA LEU A 52 12.00 -29.46 0.51
C LEU A 52 12.74 -30.37 -0.49
N PRO A 53 14.01 -30.76 -0.24
CA PRO A 53 14.69 -31.77 -1.05
C PRO A 53 14.15 -33.18 -0.77
N THR A 54 13.55 -33.82 -1.78
CA THR A 54 13.02 -35.19 -1.66
C THR A 54 14.11 -36.25 -1.90
N ALA A 55 14.69 -36.80 -0.84
CA ALA A 55 15.37 -38.11 -0.85
C ALA A 55 15.49 -38.71 0.57
N ALA A 56 15.22 -40.01 0.69
CA ALA A 56 15.33 -40.79 1.94
C ALA A 56 16.73 -41.43 2.09
N PRO A 57 17.13 -41.95 3.28
CA PRO A 57 18.52 -42.25 3.60
C PRO A 57 19.02 -43.62 3.14
N SER A 58 20.34 -43.83 3.24
CA SER A 58 21.00 -45.14 3.18
C SER A 58 22.16 -45.21 4.18
N ASP A 59 22.41 -46.39 4.75
CA ASP A 59 23.17 -46.60 5.99
C ASP A 59 24.72 -46.56 5.90
N PRO A 60 25.43 -46.39 7.04
CA PRO A 60 26.88 -46.13 7.09
C PRO A 60 27.77 -47.38 7.34
N PRO A 61 29.09 -47.27 7.08
CA PRO A 61 30.12 -48.18 7.59
C PRO A 61 31.00 -47.57 8.72
N SER A 62 31.59 -48.44 9.55
CA SER A 62 32.29 -48.12 10.82
C SER A 62 33.81 -47.80 10.70
N PRO A 63 34.48 -47.28 11.77
CA PRO A 63 35.76 -46.56 11.65
C PRO A 63 37.02 -47.26 12.24
N ALA A 64 38.21 -46.80 11.84
CA ALA A 64 39.51 -46.89 12.56
C ALA A 64 40.62 -46.11 11.79
N PRO A 65 41.80 -45.82 12.38
CA PRO A 65 42.08 -45.19 13.67
C PRO A 65 43.05 -43.97 13.55
N ALA A 66 43.34 -43.27 14.65
CA ALA A 66 44.25 -42.12 14.68
C ALA A 66 45.70 -42.45 15.15
N PRO A 67 46.70 -41.58 14.84
CA PRO A 67 47.96 -41.48 15.57
C PRO A 67 48.14 -40.13 16.31
N ALA A 68 49.18 -40.04 17.16
CA ALA A 68 49.39 -39.00 18.18
C ALA A 68 50.06 -37.69 17.69
N ALA A 69 50.41 -36.80 18.63
CA ALA A 69 50.62 -35.37 18.39
C ALA A 69 52.04 -34.81 18.68
N ALA A 70 52.32 -33.64 18.07
CA ALA A 70 53.29 -32.60 18.48
C ALA A 70 54.81 -32.94 18.33
N PRO A 71 55.75 -31.95 18.40
CA PRO A 71 55.56 -30.51 18.66
C PRO A 71 56.29 -29.49 17.74
N SER A 72 55.81 -28.23 17.79
CA SER A 72 56.56 -26.95 17.78
C SER A 72 57.47 -26.47 16.61
N ALA A 73 57.39 -25.15 16.39
CA ALA A 73 58.43 -24.23 15.88
C ALA A 73 58.67 -24.08 14.36
N SER A 74 58.12 -22.97 13.81
CA SER A 74 58.73 -22.16 12.73
C SER A 74 60.07 -21.52 13.21
N PRO A 75 60.97 -20.96 12.35
CA PRO A 75 60.61 -20.19 11.12
C PRO A 75 61.54 -20.30 9.88
N PHE A 76 60.97 -20.17 8.68
CA PHE A 76 61.05 -18.91 7.88
C PHE A 76 60.14 -18.95 6.63
N VAL A 77 59.83 -17.77 6.07
CA VAL A 77 58.85 -17.57 4.99
C VAL A 77 59.47 -16.80 3.82
N PRO A 78 59.03 -17.11 2.57
CA PRO A 78 58.78 -16.05 1.59
C PRO A 78 57.44 -16.24 0.84
N LEU A 79 56.72 -15.19 0.39
CA LEU A 79 56.59 -13.82 0.89
C LEU A 79 55.39 -13.17 0.17
N PHE A 80 54.21 -13.11 0.81
CA PHE A 80 53.06 -12.30 0.37
C PHE A 80 52.36 -11.76 1.63
N PRO A 81 52.61 -10.49 2.01
CA PRO A 81 52.04 -9.91 3.23
C PRO A 81 50.59 -9.39 3.06
N ASP A 82 50.04 -8.86 4.15
CA ASP A 82 48.83 -8.04 4.30
C ASP A 82 47.44 -8.71 4.17
N ALA A 83 47.30 -9.92 3.62
CA ALA A 83 45.96 -10.55 3.50
C ALA A 83 45.39 -11.14 4.81
N ALA A 84 46.24 -11.52 5.77
CA ALA A 84 45.87 -12.34 6.93
C ALA A 84 45.74 -11.58 8.26
N GLU A 85 46.19 -10.32 8.33
CA GLU A 85 46.20 -9.52 9.56
C GLU A 85 45.14 -8.39 9.56
N ARG A 86 44.41 -8.21 8.45
CA ARG A 86 43.31 -7.24 8.39
C ARG A 86 42.07 -7.79 9.10
N SER A 87 41.73 -7.23 10.26
CA SER A 87 40.39 -7.33 10.83
C SER A 87 39.50 -6.19 10.32
N LEU A 88 38.20 -6.34 10.53
CA LEU A 88 37.20 -5.29 10.38
C LEU A 88 36.24 -5.37 11.60
N PRO A 89 36.14 -4.32 12.43
CA PRO A 89 35.17 -4.29 13.52
C PRO A 89 33.75 -4.17 12.96
N LEU A 90 32.89 -5.14 13.28
CA LEU A 90 31.48 -5.15 12.92
C LEU A 90 30.61 -5.24 14.18
N GLN A 91 29.44 -4.61 14.17
CA GLN A 91 28.44 -4.79 15.24
C GLN A 91 27.64 -6.08 14.99
N VAL A 92 27.71 -7.01 15.94
CA VAL A 92 27.11 -8.36 15.81
C VAL A 92 26.38 -8.73 17.10
N ASP A 93 25.04 -8.74 17.06
CA ASP A 93 24.23 -9.18 18.21
C ASP A 93 23.98 -10.70 18.12
N PHE A 94 24.63 -11.48 18.98
CA PHE A 94 24.57 -12.94 18.97
C PHE A 94 23.15 -13.50 19.13
N TYR A 95 22.27 -12.78 19.85
CA TYR A 95 20.86 -13.14 19.96
C TYR A 95 20.16 -13.05 18.59
N LYS A 96 20.25 -11.90 17.92
CA LYS A 96 19.64 -11.66 16.60
C LYS A 96 20.20 -12.58 15.50
N VAL A 97 21.51 -12.79 15.49
CA VAL A 97 22.20 -13.68 14.54
C VAL A 97 21.68 -15.12 14.63
N LEU A 98 21.40 -15.64 15.83
CA LEU A 98 20.73 -16.93 15.97
C LEU A 98 19.22 -16.88 15.71
N GLY A 99 18.58 -15.72 15.83
CA GLY A 99 17.11 -15.64 15.93
C GLY A 99 16.62 -16.14 17.30
N ALA A 100 17.40 -15.87 18.35
CA ALA A 100 17.12 -16.24 19.72
C ALA A 100 16.86 -15.00 20.58
N GLU A 101 16.03 -15.13 21.62
CA GLU A 101 15.74 -14.04 22.55
C GLU A 101 16.54 -14.16 23.87
N PRO A 102 16.81 -13.05 24.59
CA PRO A 102 17.52 -13.07 25.88
C PRO A 102 16.90 -13.94 26.98
N HIS A 103 15.62 -14.30 26.84
CA HIS A 103 14.91 -15.18 27.78
C HIS A 103 14.95 -16.67 27.38
N PHE A 104 15.51 -17.04 26.22
CA PHE A 104 15.60 -18.44 25.79
C PHE A 104 16.58 -19.24 26.66
N LEU A 105 16.15 -20.40 27.16
CA LEU A 105 17.02 -21.39 27.81
C LEU A 105 17.86 -22.15 26.78
N GLY A 106 18.80 -23.00 27.24
CA GLY A 106 19.74 -23.72 26.36
C GLY A 106 19.09 -24.46 25.19
N ASP A 107 18.00 -25.18 25.41
CA ASP A 107 17.29 -25.88 24.32
C ASP A 107 16.46 -24.95 23.41
N GLY A 108 16.28 -23.69 23.80
CA GLY A 108 15.84 -22.62 22.89
C GLY A 108 16.98 -22.11 22.01
N ILE A 109 18.15 -21.83 22.59
CA ILE A 109 19.37 -21.43 21.86
C ILE A 109 19.79 -22.50 20.84
N ARG A 110 19.78 -23.78 21.26
CA ARG A 110 20.05 -24.94 20.39
C ARG A 110 19.11 -24.97 19.18
N ARG A 111 17.78 -24.92 19.41
CA ARG A 111 16.78 -24.95 18.33
C ARG A 111 16.91 -23.77 17.37
N ALA A 112 17.23 -22.57 17.87
CA ALA A 112 17.47 -21.40 17.05
C ALA A 112 18.69 -21.59 16.13
N PHE A 113 19.82 -22.07 16.66
CA PHE A 113 21.00 -22.42 15.89
C PHE A 113 20.73 -23.54 14.86
N GLU A 114 20.08 -24.62 15.26
CA GLU A 114 19.72 -25.73 14.37
C GLU A 114 18.81 -25.26 13.22
N ALA A 115 17.85 -24.37 13.47
CA ALA A 115 17.02 -23.75 12.44
C ALA A 115 17.82 -22.85 11.46
N ARG A 116 18.79 -22.07 11.96
CA ARG A 116 19.73 -21.26 11.15
C ARG A 116 20.70 -22.10 10.31
N ILE A 117 21.04 -23.31 10.76
CA ILE A 117 21.89 -24.25 10.02
C ILE A 117 21.05 -25.04 8.98
N ALA A 118 19.82 -25.42 9.32
CA ALA A 118 18.90 -26.13 8.43
C ALA A 118 18.40 -25.27 7.25
N LYS A 119 18.39 -23.94 7.40
CA LYS A 119 18.12 -22.97 6.33
C LYS A 119 19.44 -22.35 5.84
N PRO A 120 20.12 -22.90 4.81
CA PRO A 120 21.25 -22.24 4.16
C PRO A 120 20.78 -21.05 3.30
N PRO A 121 21.67 -20.10 2.96
CA PRO A 121 21.37 -19.05 2.00
C PRO A 121 20.97 -19.64 0.64
N GLN A 122 19.86 -19.15 0.08
CA GLN A 122 19.30 -19.65 -1.19
C GLN A 122 20.12 -19.23 -2.43
N TYR A 123 20.85 -18.12 -2.32
CA TYR A 123 21.53 -17.48 -3.44
C TYR A 123 23.03 -17.80 -3.48
N GLY A 124 23.66 -17.61 -4.64
CA GLY A 124 24.97 -18.14 -5.01
C GLY A 124 26.21 -17.51 -4.35
N TYR A 125 26.22 -17.42 -3.02
CA TYR A 125 27.38 -17.09 -2.20
C TYR A 125 28.53 -18.07 -2.43
N SER A 126 29.77 -17.60 -2.24
CA SER A 126 30.98 -18.43 -2.27
C SER A 126 31.04 -19.42 -1.10
N THR A 127 31.81 -20.49 -1.30
CA THR A 127 32.17 -21.45 -0.22
C THR A 127 32.72 -20.76 1.02
N ASP A 128 33.45 -19.66 0.81
CA ASP A 128 34.25 -19.01 1.83
C ASP A 128 33.35 -18.12 2.69
N ALA A 129 32.39 -17.43 2.07
CA ALA A 129 31.30 -16.74 2.75
C ALA A 129 30.36 -17.72 3.51
N LEU A 130 30.01 -18.87 2.91
CA LEU A 130 29.19 -19.89 3.58
C LEU A 130 29.89 -20.51 4.81
N VAL A 131 31.22 -20.66 4.77
CA VAL A 131 32.03 -21.05 5.94
C VAL A 131 32.05 -19.94 6.98
N GLY A 132 32.25 -18.67 6.59
CA GLY A 132 32.22 -17.52 7.50
C GLY A 132 30.86 -17.38 8.23
N ARG A 133 29.74 -17.51 7.51
CA ARG A 133 28.39 -17.54 8.07
C ARG A 133 28.25 -18.64 9.13
N ARG A 134 28.68 -19.87 8.81
CA ARG A 134 28.62 -21.01 9.73
C ARG A 134 29.47 -20.77 10.98
N GLN A 135 30.66 -20.21 10.83
CA GLN A 135 31.55 -19.86 11.96
C GLN A 135 30.91 -18.80 12.85
N MET A 136 30.26 -17.78 12.28
CA MET A 136 29.55 -16.76 13.06
C MET A 136 28.38 -17.35 13.87
N LEU A 137 27.56 -18.21 13.24
CA LEU A 137 26.48 -18.92 13.93
C LEU A 137 27.01 -19.83 15.06
N GLN A 138 28.13 -20.50 14.85
CA GLN A 138 28.77 -21.36 15.86
C GLN A 138 29.27 -20.55 17.06
N ILE A 139 29.94 -19.41 16.81
CA ILE A 139 30.43 -18.51 17.87
C ILE A 139 29.27 -17.98 18.71
N ALA A 140 28.19 -17.51 18.08
CA ALA A 140 27.00 -17.06 18.79
C ALA A 140 26.34 -18.19 19.61
N HIS A 141 26.22 -19.40 19.05
CA HIS A 141 25.70 -20.57 19.76
C HIS A 141 26.54 -20.93 20.99
N ASP A 142 27.86 -21.06 20.84
CA ASP A 142 28.73 -21.53 21.92
C ASP A 142 28.85 -20.48 23.05
N THR A 143 28.79 -19.19 22.72
CA THR A 143 28.68 -18.11 23.72
C THR A 143 27.36 -18.14 24.49
N LEU A 144 26.22 -18.32 23.81
CA LEU A 144 24.89 -18.28 24.43
C LEU A 144 24.47 -19.59 25.12
N MET A 145 25.09 -20.73 24.75
CA MET A 145 24.94 -22.02 25.44
C MET A 145 25.76 -22.11 26.72
N ASN A 146 26.91 -21.42 26.81
CA ASN A 146 27.73 -21.43 28.01
C ASN A 146 27.23 -20.36 29.00
N GLN A 147 26.64 -20.78 30.11
CA GLN A 147 26.08 -19.89 31.13
C GLN A 147 27.05 -18.81 31.62
N ASN A 148 28.36 -19.09 31.73
CA ASN A 148 29.34 -18.10 32.16
C ASN A 148 29.61 -17.07 31.05
N SER A 149 29.84 -17.51 29.81
CA SER A 149 30.06 -16.65 28.66
C SER A 149 28.85 -15.77 28.35
N ARG A 150 27.64 -16.34 28.42
CA ARG A 150 26.38 -15.61 28.30
C ARG A 150 26.22 -14.55 29.39
N THR A 151 26.44 -14.88 30.66
CA THR A 151 26.36 -13.90 31.76
C THR A 151 27.42 -12.78 31.64
N GLN A 152 28.55 -13.03 30.98
CA GLN A 152 29.53 -11.99 30.65
C GLN A 152 29.06 -11.10 29.47
N TYR A 153 28.53 -11.71 28.41
CA TYR A 153 27.97 -11.00 27.25
C TYR A 153 26.75 -10.13 27.62
N ASP A 154 25.80 -10.70 28.37
CA ASP A 154 24.62 -9.98 28.89
C ASP A 154 25.02 -8.79 29.79
N ARG A 155 26.08 -8.94 30.59
CA ARG A 155 26.65 -7.83 31.38
C ARG A 155 27.25 -6.76 30.47
N ALA A 156 28.11 -7.14 29.53
CA ALA A 156 28.74 -6.20 28.60
C ALA A 156 27.70 -5.39 27.81
N LEU A 157 26.64 -6.05 27.32
CA LEU A 157 25.49 -5.40 26.66
C LEU A 157 24.76 -4.38 27.56
N SER A 158 24.79 -4.56 28.88
CA SER A 158 24.20 -3.64 29.86
C SER A 158 25.13 -2.50 30.30
N GLU A 159 26.45 -2.69 30.19
CA GLU A 159 27.48 -1.72 30.62
C GLU A 159 27.91 -0.80 29.46
N ASN A 160 28.26 -1.35 28.30
CA ASN A 160 28.55 -0.59 27.08
C ASN A 160 28.12 -1.39 25.84
N ARG A 161 26.89 -1.15 25.36
CA ARG A 161 26.32 -1.94 24.25
C ARG A 161 27.09 -1.83 22.94
N GLU A 162 27.63 -0.65 22.60
CA GLU A 162 28.33 -0.46 21.32
C GLU A 162 29.65 -1.24 21.28
N GLU A 163 30.40 -1.23 22.39
CA GLU A 163 31.63 -2.01 22.56
C GLU A 163 31.33 -3.52 22.66
N ALA A 164 30.30 -3.92 23.41
CA ALA A 164 29.90 -5.31 23.58
C ALA A 164 29.37 -5.99 22.30
N LEU A 165 28.83 -5.20 21.37
CA LEU A 165 28.45 -5.67 20.03
C LEU A 165 29.63 -5.64 19.04
N THR A 166 30.68 -4.88 19.30
CA THR A 166 31.79 -4.70 18.34
C THR A 166 32.72 -5.91 18.37
N MET A 167 32.77 -6.64 17.26
CA MET A 167 33.61 -7.82 17.09
C MET A 167 34.57 -7.63 15.92
N ASP A 168 35.87 -7.83 16.15
CA ASP A 168 36.89 -7.88 15.10
C ASP A 168 36.72 -9.14 14.24
N ILE A 169 36.23 -8.96 13.02
CA ILE A 169 36.05 -10.04 12.05
C ILE A 169 37.26 -10.09 11.11
N ALA A 170 37.92 -11.26 11.02
CA ALA A 170 38.98 -11.48 10.05
C ALA A 170 38.46 -11.26 8.62
N TRP A 171 39.23 -10.54 7.79
CA TRP A 171 38.76 -10.04 6.48
C TRP A 171 38.10 -11.11 5.61
N ASP A 172 38.68 -12.31 5.52
CA ASP A 172 38.14 -13.40 4.68
C ASP A 172 36.79 -13.95 5.16
N LYS A 173 36.34 -13.63 6.37
CA LYS A 173 35.03 -14.00 6.93
C LYS A 173 33.98 -12.90 6.83
N VAL A 174 34.37 -11.65 6.56
CA VAL A 174 33.48 -10.47 6.52
C VAL A 174 32.23 -10.70 5.65
N PRO A 175 32.29 -11.23 4.41
CA PRO A 175 31.09 -11.44 3.61
C PRO A 175 30.15 -12.51 4.18
N GLY A 176 30.70 -13.50 4.90
CA GLY A 176 29.91 -14.52 5.61
C GLY A 176 29.21 -13.97 6.86
N VAL A 177 29.85 -13.03 7.56
CA VAL A 177 29.22 -12.31 8.68
C VAL A 177 28.15 -11.35 8.16
N LEU A 178 28.39 -10.65 7.05
CA LEU A 178 27.36 -9.81 6.40
C LEU A 178 26.14 -10.60 5.94
N CYS A 179 26.32 -11.82 5.42
CA CYS A 179 25.21 -12.74 5.16
C CYS A 179 24.43 -13.08 6.45
N ALA A 180 25.13 -13.36 7.56
CA ALA A 180 24.48 -13.66 8.84
C ALA A 180 23.75 -12.43 9.44
N LEU A 181 24.27 -11.21 9.22
CA LEU A 181 23.64 -9.95 9.63
C LEU A 181 22.41 -9.60 8.78
N GLN A 182 22.46 -9.83 7.46
CA GLN A 182 21.30 -9.66 6.57
C GLN A 182 20.16 -10.59 7.01
N GLU A 183 20.45 -11.87 7.22
CA GLU A 183 19.47 -12.82 7.76
C GLU A 183 19.01 -12.51 9.20
N ALA A 184 19.70 -11.64 9.94
CA ALA A 184 19.31 -11.16 11.26
C ALA A 184 18.42 -9.90 11.21
N GLY A 185 18.12 -9.38 10.01
CA GLY A 185 17.37 -8.14 9.81
C GLY A 185 18.20 -6.86 9.95
N GLU A 186 19.53 -6.95 10.07
CA GLU A 186 20.43 -5.79 10.22
C GLU A 186 20.76 -5.13 8.86
N ALA A 187 19.74 -4.95 8.02
CA ALA A 187 19.87 -4.51 6.63
C ALA A 187 20.65 -3.19 6.49
N LEU A 188 20.38 -2.21 7.36
CA LEU A 188 21.10 -0.92 7.35
C LEU A 188 22.59 -1.06 7.68
N ALA A 189 22.95 -1.95 8.63
CA ALA A 189 24.36 -2.20 8.95
C ALA A 189 25.07 -2.89 7.77
N VAL A 190 24.42 -3.89 7.15
CA VAL A 190 24.96 -4.57 5.96
C VAL A 190 25.19 -3.62 4.80
N LEU A 191 24.29 -2.66 4.57
CA LEU A 191 24.43 -1.64 3.53
C LEU A 191 25.58 -0.67 3.84
N VAL A 192 25.64 -0.09 5.05
CA VAL A 192 26.69 0.87 5.42
C VAL A 192 28.08 0.23 5.37
N THR A 193 28.25 -0.99 5.90
CA THR A 193 29.51 -1.73 5.78
C THR A 193 29.79 -2.11 4.33
N GLY A 194 28.78 -2.56 3.58
CA GLY A 194 28.92 -2.97 2.18
C GLY A 194 29.40 -1.82 1.28
N GLU A 195 28.84 -0.62 1.41
CA GLU A 195 29.28 0.56 0.67
C GLU A 195 30.77 0.87 0.93
N GLN A 196 31.21 0.83 2.19
CA GLN A 196 32.61 1.01 2.57
C GLN A 196 33.51 -0.07 1.96
N LEU A 197 33.09 -1.34 2.01
CA LEU A 197 33.82 -2.46 1.42
C LEU A 197 33.95 -2.36 -0.11
N LEU A 198 32.95 -1.81 -0.81
CA LEU A 198 33.00 -1.68 -2.28
C LEU A 198 33.97 -0.58 -2.74
N LEU A 199 34.15 0.48 -1.96
CA LEU A 199 35.13 1.54 -2.23
C LEU A 199 36.57 1.00 -2.26
N ASP A 200 36.89 0.03 -1.39
CA ASP A 200 38.18 -0.64 -1.27
C ASP A 200 38.56 -1.56 -2.44
N ARG A 201 37.66 -1.75 -3.43
CA ARG A 201 37.84 -2.60 -4.62
C ARG A 201 38.30 -4.05 -4.32
N PRO A 202 37.54 -4.80 -3.50
CA PRO A 202 37.95 -6.12 -3.02
C PRO A 202 38.00 -7.17 -4.14
N PRO A 203 38.65 -8.34 -3.88
CA PRO A 203 38.73 -9.45 -4.84
C PRO A 203 37.35 -9.88 -5.36
N LYS A 204 37.27 -10.30 -6.63
CA LYS A 204 35.99 -10.51 -7.32
C LYS A 204 34.96 -11.31 -6.52
N ARG A 205 35.32 -12.47 -5.95
CA ARG A 205 34.38 -13.31 -5.18
C ARG A 205 33.85 -12.59 -3.94
N PHE A 206 34.74 -12.03 -3.12
CA PHE A 206 34.39 -11.19 -1.97
C PHE A 206 33.43 -10.07 -2.37
N LYS A 207 33.71 -9.38 -3.48
CA LYS A 207 32.83 -8.32 -4.00
C LYS A 207 31.44 -8.85 -4.34
N GLN A 208 31.35 -10.03 -4.97
CA GLN A 208 30.07 -10.67 -5.32
C GLN A 208 29.28 -11.09 -4.07
N ASP A 209 29.95 -11.63 -3.05
CA ASP A 209 29.31 -12.00 -1.78
C ASP A 209 28.77 -10.77 -1.03
N VAL A 210 29.54 -9.67 -0.99
CA VAL A 210 29.10 -8.39 -0.39
C VAL A 210 27.92 -7.78 -1.18
N VAL A 211 28.01 -7.73 -2.52
CA VAL A 211 26.91 -7.24 -3.37
C VAL A 211 25.64 -8.07 -3.17
N LEU A 212 25.76 -9.38 -3.00
CA LEU A 212 24.61 -10.25 -2.76
C LEU A 212 23.96 -9.99 -1.39
N ALA A 213 24.75 -9.82 -0.33
CA ALA A 213 24.24 -9.45 0.99
C ALA A 213 23.56 -8.07 0.98
N MET A 214 24.14 -7.08 0.29
CA MET A 214 23.55 -5.75 0.12
C MET A 214 22.25 -5.77 -0.71
N ALA A 215 22.20 -6.53 -1.80
CA ALA A 215 21.01 -6.65 -2.64
C ALA A 215 19.84 -7.29 -1.86
N LEU A 216 20.12 -8.31 -1.05
CA LEU A 216 19.13 -8.93 -0.16
C LEU A 216 18.69 -7.97 0.97
N ALA A 217 19.62 -7.22 1.57
CA ALA A 217 19.29 -6.18 2.55
C ALA A 217 18.37 -5.09 1.97
N TYR A 218 18.56 -4.66 0.72
CA TYR A 218 17.62 -3.75 0.05
C TYR A 218 16.24 -4.39 -0.22
N VAL A 219 16.16 -5.69 -0.51
CA VAL A 219 14.89 -6.43 -0.64
C VAL A 219 14.18 -6.52 0.71
N ASP A 220 14.90 -6.72 1.81
CA ASP A 220 14.30 -6.72 3.14
C ASP A 220 13.77 -5.32 3.53
N LEU A 221 14.50 -4.24 3.20
CA LEU A 221 13.97 -2.88 3.34
C LEU A 221 12.75 -2.61 2.44
N SER A 222 12.63 -3.28 1.29
CA SER A 222 11.45 -3.16 0.42
C SER A 222 10.23 -3.88 1.02
N ARG A 223 10.45 -4.99 1.74
CA ARG A 223 9.43 -5.69 2.52
C ARG A 223 8.94 -4.82 3.68
N ASP A 224 9.86 -4.22 4.44
CA ASP A 224 9.53 -3.29 5.54
C ASP A 224 8.75 -2.06 5.06
N ALA A 225 9.17 -1.45 3.94
CA ALA A 225 8.48 -0.31 3.33
C ALA A 225 7.03 -0.66 2.93
N MET A 226 6.80 -1.85 2.39
CA MET A 226 5.46 -2.31 1.99
C MET A 226 4.62 -2.84 3.16
N ALA A 227 5.24 -3.24 4.27
CA ALA A 227 4.56 -3.62 5.51
C ALA A 227 4.15 -2.40 6.38
N ALA A 228 4.58 -1.20 6.02
CA ALA A 228 4.18 0.04 6.68
C ALA A 228 2.66 0.33 6.53
N SER A 229 2.14 1.23 7.37
CA SER A 229 0.72 1.61 7.36
C SER A 229 0.57 3.14 7.38
N PRO A 230 0.27 3.80 6.23
CA PRO A 230 0.15 3.21 4.89
C PRO A 230 1.50 2.67 4.35
N PRO A 231 1.49 1.77 3.34
CA PRO A 231 2.71 1.31 2.66
C PRO A 231 3.46 2.47 1.99
N ASP A 232 4.79 2.41 1.97
CA ASP A 232 5.66 3.33 1.23
C ASP A 232 6.09 2.68 -0.10
N VAL A 233 5.25 2.79 -1.13
CA VAL A 233 5.51 2.18 -2.44
C VAL A 233 6.63 2.92 -3.18
N ILE A 234 6.80 4.22 -2.92
CA ILE A 234 7.92 5.03 -3.42
C ILE A 234 9.24 4.51 -2.84
N GLY A 235 9.35 4.41 -1.51
CA GLY A 235 10.53 3.90 -0.82
C GLY A 235 10.87 2.46 -1.22
N CYS A 236 9.85 1.60 -1.35
CA CYS A 236 10.00 0.23 -1.87
C CYS A 236 10.63 0.20 -3.27
N CYS A 237 10.15 1.03 -4.21
CA CYS A 237 10.74 1.13 -5.54
C CYS A 237 12.20 1.63 -5.48
N GLU A 238 12.47 2.68 -4.70
CA GLU A 238 13.81 3.24 -4.60
C GLU A 238 14.86 2.23 -4.09
N VAL A 239 14.50 1.34 -3.15
CA VAL A 239 15.45 0.31 -2.66
C VAL A 239 15.57 -0.87 -3.64
N LEU A 240 14.49 -1.27 -4.31
CA LEU A 240 14.55 -2.33 -5.34
C LEU A 240 15.34 -1.89 -6.57
N GLU A 241 15.21 -0.63 -7.01
CA GLU A 241 16.07 -0.08 -8.08
C GLU A 241 17.55 -0.04 -7.68
N ARG A 242 17.86 0.27 -6.40
CA ARG A 242 19.24 0.19 -5.88
C ARG A 242 19.77 -1.25 -5.88
N ALA A 243 18.97 -2.22 -5.45
CA ALA A 243 19.32 -3.64 -5.48
C ALA A 243 19.59 -4.12 -6.91
N LEU A 244 18.68 -3.81 -7.84
CA LEU A 244 18.80 -4.15 -9.26
C LEU A 244 20.08 -3.56 -9.87
N LYS A 245 20.33 -2.26 -9.63
CA LYS A 245 21.53 -1.58 -10.09
C LYS A 245 22.81 -2.22 -9.54
N LEU A 246 22.85 -2.55 -8.26
CA LEU A 246 24.03 -3.16 -7.62
C LEU A 246 24.36 -4.55 -8.21
N LEU A 247 23.32 -5.37 -8.46
CA LEU A 247 23.46 -6.67 -9.13
C LEU A 247 23.94 -6.53 -10.59
N GLN A 248 23.52 -5.48 -11.30
CA GLN A 248 23.88 -5.24 -12.71
C GLN A 248 25.28 -4.61 -12.88
N GLU A 249 25.61 -3.57 -12.10
CA GLU A 249 26.86 -2.81 -12.24
C GLU A 249 28.02 -3.42 -11.45
N ASP A 250 27.80 -3.78 -10.19
CA ASP A 250 28.89 -4.13 -9.26
C ASP A 250 29.13 -5.64 -9.11
N GLY A 251 28.08 -6.45 -9.21
CA GLY A 251 28.10 -7.91 -8.99
C GLY A 251 28.67 -8.78 -10.11
N ALA A 252 29.04 -8.18 -11.25
CA ALA A 252 29.34 -8.84 -12.52
C ALA A 252 28.13 -9.58 -13.15
N SER A 253 28.12 -9.62 -14.49
CA SER A 253 27.02 -10.16 -15.28
C SER A 253 26.64 -11.59 -14.89
N ASN A 254 25.37 -11.79 -14.52
CA ASN A 254 24.75 -13.05 -14.08
C ASN A 254 25.04 -13.48 -12.61
N LEU A 255 25.36 -12.56 -11.70
CA LEU A 255 25.19 -12.84 -10.26
C LEU A 255 23.69 -12.96 -9.94
N ALA A 256 23.32 -14.02 -9.19
CA ALA A 256 21.95 -14.30 -8.71
C ALA A 256 20.83 -13.98 -9.75
N PRO A 257 20.82 -14.67 -10.91
CA PRO A 257 19.92 -14.32 -12.03
C PRO A 257 18.44 -14.44 -11.67
N ASP A 258 18.09 -15.36 -10.77
CA ASP A 258 16.72 -15.58 -10.30
C ASP A 258 16.26 -14.43 -9.40
N LEU A 259 17.11 -13.96 -8.47
CA LEU A 259 16.87 -12.77 -7.65
C LEU A 259 16.70 -11.52 -8.53
N LEU A 260 17.56 -11.36 -9.54
CA LEU A 260 17.45 -10.26 -10.50
C LEU A 260 16.11 -10.30 -11.24
N SER A 261 15.66 -11.49 -11.67
CA SER A 261 14.36 -11.67 -12.32
C SER A 261 13.18 -11.43 -11.38
N GLN A 262 13.29 -11.79 -10.09
CA GLN A 262 12.27 -11.50 -9.08
C GLN A 262 12.16 -9.99 -8.82
N ILE A 263 13.29 -9.27 -8.76
CA ILE A 263 13.31 -7.81 -8.58
C ILE A 263 12.74 -7.10 -9.81
N ASP A 264 13.16 -7.49 -11.03
CA ASP A 264 12.60 -6.97 -12.28
C ASP A 264 11.08 -7.21 -12.36
N GLU A 265 10.59 -8.43 -12.09
CA GLU A 265 9.14 -8.72 -12.07
C GLU A 265 8.38 -7.95 -10.98
N THR A 266 9.00 -7.75 -9.80
CA THR A 266 8.38 -6.99 -8.71
C THR A 266 8.25 -5.52 -9.08
N LEU A 267 9.30 -4.93 -9.65
CA LEU A 267 9.26 -3.56 -10.18
C LEU A 267 8.22 -3.43 -11.29
N GLU A 268 8.14 -4.36 -12.25
CA GLU A 268 7.07 -4.39 -13.26
C GLU A 268 5.66 -4.43 -12.63
N GLU A 269 5.45 -5.11 -11.48
CA GLU A 269 4.15 -5.13 -10.78
C GLU A 269 3.86 -3.84 -10.00
N ILE A 270 4.85 -3.20 -9.36
CA ILE A 270 4.62 -2.05 -8.46
C ILE A 270 4.83 -0.66 -9.09
N THR A 271 5.65 -0.52 -10.15
CA THR A 271 6.01 0.78 -10.73
C THR A 271 4.79 1.66 -11.08
N PRO A 272 3.69 1.15 -11.65
CA PRO A 272 2.51 1.97 -11.92
C PRO A 272 1.89 2.58 -10.66
N ARG A 273 1.88 1.87 -9.53
CA ARG A 273 1.40 2.42 -8.24
C ARG A 273 2.35 3.50 -7.70
N CYS A 274 3.66 3.24 -7.75
CA CYS A 274 4.68 4.22 -7.39
C CYS A 274 4.57 5.50 -8.23
N VAL A 275 4.34 5.39 -9.54
CA VAL A 275 4.13 6.54 -10.43
C VAL A 275 2.89 7.34 -10.02
N LEU A 276 1.78 6.68 -9.67
CA LEU A 276 0.59 7.36 -9.15
C LEU A 276 0.87 8.04 -7.80
N GLU A 277 1.64 7.43 -6.90
CA GLU A 277 2.02 8.07 -5.63
C GLU A 277 2.97 9.25 -5.83
N LEU A 278 3.95 9.15 -6.72
CA LEU A 278 4.82 10.27 -7.12
C LEU A 278 4.03 11.44 -7.69
N LEU A 279 3.02 11.19 -8.54
CA LEU A 279 2.11 12.23 -9.03
C LEU A 279 1.27 12.84 -7.90
N SER A 280 0.90 12.02 -6.89
CA SER A 280 0.09 12.40 -5.73
C SER A 280 0.83 13.25 -4.68
N LEU A 281 2.16 13.31 -4.71
CA LEU A 281 2.95 14.16 -3.81
C LEU A 281 2.50 15.64 -3.85
N PRO A 282 2.72 16.45 -2.80
CA PRO A 282 2.30 17.85 -2.76
C PRO A 282 2.79 18.71 -3.93
N ILE A 283 2.00 19.74 -4.28
CA ILE A 283 2.36 20.71 -5.34
C ILE A 283 3.20 21.83 -4.72
N ASP A 284 4.42 21.49 -4.29
CA ASP A 284 5.40 22.41 -3.71
C ASP A 284 6.79 22.27 -4.36
N THR A 285 7.74 23.08 -3.91
CA THR A 285 9.12 23.11 -4.45
C THR A 285 9.96 21.90 -4.07
N GLU A 286 9.71 21.29 -2.91
CA GLU A 286 10.48 20.14 -2.40
C GLU A 286 10.13 18.88 -3.20
N HIS A 287 8.84 18.65 -3.43
CA HIS A 287 8.32 17.50 -4.14
C HIS A 287 8.34 17.67 -5.67
N HIS A 288 8.54 18.88 -6.20
CA HIS A 288 8.54 19.17 -7.64
C HIS A 288 9.37 18.18 -8.46
N LYS A 289 10.59 17.86 -8.00
CA LYS A 289 11.47 16.88 -8.67
C LYS A 289 10.84 15.49 -8.72
N LYS A 290 10.35 14.97 -7.59
CA LYS A 290 9.70 13.66 -7.52
C LYS A 290 8.39 13.60 -8.34
N ARG A 291 7.64 14.71 -8.41
CA ARG A 291 6.48 14.82 -9.31
C ARG A 291 6.88 14.78 -10.79
N GLN A 292 7.99 15.40 -11.18
CA GLN A 292 8.54 15.28 -12.55
C GLN A 292 9.03 13.86 -12.86
N GLU A 293 9.66 13.17 -11.90
CA GLU A 293 10.01 11.75 -12.02
C GLU A 293 8.75 10.88 -12.21
N GLY A 294 7.65 11.17 -11.49
CA GLY A 294 6.32 10.57 -11.69
C GLY A 294 5.69 10.87 -13.06
N LEU A 295 5.71 12.13 -13.53
CA LEU A 295 5.23 12.52 -14.86
C LEU A 295 6.00 11.78 -15.96
N GLN A 296 7.31 11.62 -15.82
CA GLN A 296 8.11 10.85 -16.78
C GLN A 296 7.86 9.35 -16.67
N GLY A 297 7.60 8.81 -15.47
CA GLY A 297 7.16 7.43 -15.29
C GLY A 297 5.82 7.14 -15.97
N ALA A 298 4.84 8.04 -15.85
CA ALA A 298 3.54 7.92 -16.52
C ALA A 298 3.68 7.94 -18.05
N ARG A 299 4.56 8.80 -18.58
CA ARG A 299 4.94 8.82 -20.00
C ARG A 299 5.59 7.51 -20.44
N ASN A 300 6.56 7.01 -19.68
CA ASN A 300 7.24 5.75 -19.98
C ASN A 300 6.25 4.57 -20.04
N ILE A 301 5.30 4.50 -19.09
CA ILE A 301 4.24 3.48 -19.07
C ILE A 301 3.34 3.62 -20.31
N LEU A 302 2.68 4.77 -20.47
CA LEU A 302 1.62 4.98 -21.47
C LEU A 302 2.13 5.03 -22.91
N TRP A 303 3.40 5.37 -23.12
CA TRP A 303 4.03 5.44 -24.44
C TRP A 303 4.91 4.22 -24.80
N SER A 304 5.09 3.25 -23.90
CA SER A 304 5.78 1.98 -24.21
C SER A 304 5.05 1.12 -25.24
N VAL A 305 3.73 1.32 -25.40
CA VAL A 305 2.82 0.45 -26.16
C VAL A 305 2.80 0.80 -27.65
N GLY A 306 3.90 0.50 -28.34
CA GLY A 306 4.03 0.67 -29.79
C GLY A 306 3.17 -0.30 -30.60
N ARG A 307 1.94 0.12 -30.94
CA ARG A 307 0.90 -0.59 -31.74
C ARG A 307 0.27 -1.82 -31.04
N GLY A 308 -1.02 -1.72 -30.69
CA GLY A 308 -1.84 -2.94 -30.53
C GLY A 308 -2.89 -3.00 -29.41
N GLY A 309 -3.19 -1.92 -28.68
CA GLY A 309 -4.39 -1.77 -27.82
C GLY A 309 -4.52 -2.67 -26.58
N ILE A 310 -3.83 -3.81 -26.49
CA ILE A 310 -3.97 -4.79 -25.41
C ILE A 310 -2.60 -5.11 -24.79
N ALA A 311 -1.89 -4.07 -24.36
CA ALA A 311 -0.83 -4.22 -23.38
C ALA A 311 -1.42 -3.89 -22.00
N THR A 312 -1.53 -4.89 -21.12
CA THR A 312 -1.83 -4.66 -19.71
C THR A 312 -0.70 -3.83 -19.10
N VAL A 313 -1.05 -2.73 -18.43
CA VAL A 313 -0.10 -2.01 -17.59
C VAL A 313 0.20 -2.90 -16.37
N GLY A 314 1.43 -2.78 -15.83
CA GLY A 314 1.86 -3.50 -14.64
C GLY A 314 0.90 -3.32 -13.45
N GLY A 315 0.93 -4.25 -12.49
CA GLY A 315 0.08 -4.16 -11.29
C GLY A 315 -1.43 -4.34 -11.53
N GLY A 316 -1.83 -4.79 -12.71
CA GLY A 316 -3.22 -5.15 -13.05
C GLY A 316 -4.06 -4.04 -13.70
N PHE A 317 -3.46 -2.92 -14.10
CA PHE A 317 -4.18 -1.81 -14.74
C PHE A 317 -4.44 -2.05 -16.24
N SER A 318 -5.59 -1.59 -16.75
CA SER A 318 -5.73 -1.26 -18.18
C SER A 318 -5.05 0.07 -18.49
N ARG A 319 -4.74 0.33 -19.77
CA ARG A 319 -4.15 1.62 -20.20
C ARG A 319 -5.04 2.80 -19.81
N GLU A 320 -6.34 2.68 -20.06
CA GLU A 320 -7.38 3.66 -19.71
C GLU A 320 -7.47 3.88 -18.19
N ALA A 321 -7.56 2.81 -17.39
CA ALA A 321 -7.68 2.92 -15.94
C ALA A 321 -6.45 3.58 -15.32
N PHE A 322 -5.24 3.23 -15.79
CA PHE A 322 -4.02 3.89 -15.37
C PHE A 322 -4.00 5.38 -15.77
N MET A 323 -4.44 5.72 -16.99
CA MET A 323 -4.46 7.11 -17.44
C MET A 323 -5.45 7.98 -16.66
N ASN A 324 -6.69 7.50 -16.47
CA ASN A 324 -7.71 8.23 -15.69
C ASN A 324 -7.22 8.45 -14.25
N GLU A 325 -6.67 7.42 -13.60
CA GLU A 325 -6.04 7.56 -12.28
C GLU A 325 -4.86 8.56 -12.29
N ALA A 326 -4.00 8.53 -13.31
CA ALA A 326 -2.85 9.43 -13.40
C ALA A 326 -3.29 10.89 -13.61
N PHE A 327 -4.28 11.14 -14.47
CA PHE A 327 -4.78 12.48 -14.78
C PHE A 327 -5.43 13.13 -13.55
N LEU A 328 -6.22 12.39 -12.76
CA LEU A 328 -6.80 12.84 -11.48
C LEU A 328 -5.76 13.31 -10.43
N ARG A 329 -4.46 13.02 -10.65
CA ARG A 329 -3.32 13.41 -9.80
C ARG A 329 -2.40 14.47 -10.44
N MET A 330 -2.58 14.73 -11.73
CA MET A 330 -1.93 15.81 -12.47
C MET A 330 -2.72 17.12 -12.35
N THR A 331 -2.04 18.25 -12.49
CA THR A 331 -2.71 19.55 -12.73
C THR A 331 -3.17 19.67 -14.19
N SER A 332 -4.08 20.61 -14.46
CA SER A 332 -4.59 20.86 -15.81
C SER A 332 -3.47 21.16 -16.82
N ILE A 333 -2.51 22.00 -16.45
CA ILE A 333 -1.30 22.26 -17.27
C ILE A 333 -0.41 21.02 -17.45
N GLU A 334 -0.35 20.11 -16.47
CA GLU A 334 0.42 18.86 -16.59
C GLU A 334 -0.23 17.87 -17.55
N GLN A 335 -1.57 17.79 -17.58
CA GLN A 335 -2.31 16.99 -18.57
C GLN A 335 -2.10 17.55 -20.00
N MET A 336 -2.11 18.88 -20.15
CA MET A 336 -1.81 19.56 -21.42
C MET A 336 -0.36 19.34 -21.89
N ASP A 337 0.62 19.42 -20.98
CA ASP A 337 2.04 19.12 -21.25
C ASP A 337 2.29 17.62 -21.50
N PHE A 338 1.47 16.75 -20.92
CA PHE A 338 1.48 15.32 -21.24
C PHE A 338 1.04 15.10 -22.70
N PHE A 339 -0.15 15.55 -23.06
CA PHE A 339 -0.73 15.30 -24.39
C PHE A 339 0.07 15.93 -25.53
N SER A 340 0.50 17.19 -25.38
CA SER A 340 1.29 17.89 -26.40
C SER A 340 2.68 17.29 -26.64
N LYS A 341 3.15 16.39 -25.76
CA LYS A 341 4.41 15.63 -25.91
C LYS A 341 4.20 14.17 -26.32
N THR A 342 2.95 13.70 -26.46
CA THR A 342 2.64 12.34 -26.95
C THR A 342 3.21 12.16 -28.36
N PRO A 343 4.07 11.14 -28.61
CA PRO A 343 4.66 10.95 -29.92
C PRO A 343 3.62 10.61 -31.00
N ASN A 344 3.69 11.27 -32.17
CA ASN A 344 2.79 11.05 -33.32
C ASN A 344 2.68 9.59 -33.83
N SER A 345 3.56 8.69 -33.37
CA SER A 345 3.47 7.24 -33.61
C SER A 345 2.40 6.52 -32.76
N ILE A 346 1.82 7.21 -31.79
CA ILE A 346 0.78 6.73 -30.88
C ILE A 346 -0.47 7.57 -31.16
N PRO A 347 -1.50 7.03 -31.84
CA PRO A 347 -2.76 7.76 -32.00
C PRO A 347 -3.43 7.89 -30.62
N PRO A 348 -3.88 9.10 -30.23
CA PRO A 348 -4.62 9.26 -28.98
C PRO A 348 -6.00 8.61 -29.08
N GLU A 349 -6.41 7.92 -28.02
CA GLU A 349 -7.76 7.39 -27.87
C GLU A 349 -8.74 8.53 -27.51
N TRP A 350 -10.03 8.37 -27.81
CA TRP A 350 -11.03 9.45 -27.71
C TRP A 350 -11.11 10.08 -26.31
N PHE A 351 -10.97 9.26 -25.26
CA PHE A 351 -11.01 9.70 -23.87
C PHE A 351 -9.78 10.54 -23.48
N GLU A 352 -8.63 10.38 -24.17
CA GLU A 352 -7.45 11.21 -23.95
C GLU A 352 -7.74 12.64 -24.42
N ILE A 353 -8.27 12.77 -25.64
CA ILE A 353 -8.60 14.05 -26.25
C ILE A 353 -9.70 14.75 -25.44
N TYR A 354 -10.71 14.00 -24.98
CA TYR A 354 -11.82 14.54 -24.17
C TYR A 354 -11.32 15.06 -22.81
N ASN A 355 -10.60 14.23 -22.04
CA ASN A 355 -10.02 14.67 -20.76
C ASN A 355 -9.10 15.90 -20.95
N VAL A 356 -8.31 15.95 -22.02
CA VAL A 356 -7.42 17.09 -22.32
C VAL A 356 -8.18 18.33 -22.77
N ALA A 357 -9.31 18.21 -23.45
CA ALA A 357 -10.20 19.34 -23.74
C ALA A 357 -10.80 19.91 -22.45
N LEU A 358 -11.25 19.06 -21.50
CA LEU A 358 -11.66 19.51 -20.17
C LEU A 358 -10.49 20.16 -19.40
N ALA A 359 -9.27 19.65 -19.52
CA ALA A 359 -8.07 20.26 -18.92
C ALA A 359 -7.78 21.66 -19.49
N HIS A 360 -7.97 21.89 -20.80
CA HIS A 360 -7.88 23.23 -21.39
C HIS A 360 -8.94 24.19 -20.82
N VAL A 361 -10.17 23.71 -20.57
CA VAL A 361 -11.22 24.52 -19.91
C VAL A 361 -10.84 24.82 -18.45
N ALA A 362 -10.40 23.83 -17.69
CA ALA A 362 -9.91 24.00 -16.32
C ALA A 362 -8.77 25.05 -16.25
N GLN A 363 -7.78 24.93 -17.13
CA GLN A 363 -6.65 25.85 -17.24
C GLN A 363 -7.09 27.26 -17.66
N ALA A 364 -8.08 27.39 -18.55
CA ALA A 364 -8.65 28.68 -18.95
C ALA A 364 -9.26 29.43 -17.76
N ILE A 365 -9.98 28.71 -16.89
CA ILE A 365 -10.61 29.26 -15.68
C ILE A 365 -9.54 29.65 -14.65
N ILE A 366 -8.62 28.75 -14.28
CA ILE A 366 -7.58 29.03 -13.27
C ILE A 366 -6.69 30.19 -13.70
N SER A 367 -6.19 30.16 -14.94
CA SER A 367 -5.22 31.15 -15.43
C SER A 367 -5.82 32.34 -16.16
N LYS A 368 -7.15 32.53 -16.07
CA LYS A 368 -7.89 33.71 -16.60
C LYS A 368 -7.64 33.97 -18.09
N ARG A 369 -7.47 32.90 -18.86
CA ARG A 369 -6.99 32.95 -20.26
C ARG A 369 -7.98 32.24 -21.20
N PRO A 370 -8.97 32.97 -21.74
CA PRO A 370 -10.01 32.37 -22.60
C PRO A 370 -9.47 31.77 -23.89
N GLN A 371 -8.24 32.10 -24.30
CA GLN A 371 -7.53 31.45 -25.41
C GLN A 371 -7.52 29.90 -25.32
N PHE A 372 -7.49 29.33 -24.11
CA PHE A 372 -7.54 27.88 -23.92
C PHE A 372 -8.95 27.30 -24.14
N ILE A 373 -10.03 28.09 -24.01
CA ILE A 373 -11.39 27.68 -24.40
C ILE A 373 -11.49 27.44 -25.91
N MET A 374 -10.84 28.28 -26.72
CA MET A 374 -10.78 28.08 -28.18
C MET A 374 -10.03 26.80 -28.55
N MET A 375 -9.00 26.44 -27.78
CA MET A 375 -8.29 25.16 -27.95
C MET A 375 -9.17 23.96 -27.52
N ALA A 376 -10.05 24.13 -26.52
CA ALA A 376 -11.01 23.11 -26.15
C ALA A 376 -12.09 22.90 -27.22
N ASP A 377 -12.70 23.98 -27.76
CA ASP A 377 -13.69 23.89 -28.86
C ASP A 377 -13.11 23.20 -30.11
N ASP A 378 -11.83 23.46 -30.44
CA ASP A 378 -11.13 22.75 -31.52
C ASP A 378 -10.91 21.25 -31.22
N LEU A 379 -10.51 20.87 -29.99
CA LEU A 379 -10.37 19.47 -29.62
C LEU A 379 -11.73 18.72 -29.59
N PHE A 380 -12.81 19.37 -29.15
CA PHE A 380 -14.17 18.81 -29.25
C PHE A 380 -14.63 18.70 -30.71
N GLU A 381 -14.33 19.68 -31.57
CA GLU A 381 -14.61 19.60 -33.01
C GLU A 381 -13.81 18.50 -33.71
N GLN A 382 -12.54 18.31 -33.32
CA GLN A 382 -11.72 17.20 -33.80
C GLN A 382 -12.34 15.85 -33.40
N LEU A 383 -12.75 15.67 -32.14
CA LEU A 383 -13.44 14.45 -31.68
C LEU A 383 -14.74 14.17 -32.45
N GLN A 384 -15.59 15.19 -32.60
CA GLN A 384 -16.86 15.09 -33.31
C GLN A 384 -16.67 14.62 -34.76
N LYS A 385 -15.57 15.04 -35.42
CA LYS A 385 -15.20 14.60 -36.78
C LYS A 385 -14.49 13.24 -36.82
N PHE A 386 -13.69 12.91 -35.81
CA PHE A 386 -12.82 11.73 -35.81
C PHE A 386 -13.62 10.41 -35.83
N ASN A 387 -14.79 10.39 -35.18
CA ASN A 387 -15.61 9.18 -35.11
C ASN A 387 -16.16 8.72 -36.48
N ILE A 388 -16.21 9.62 -37.47
CA ILE A 388 -16.69 9.36 -38.86
C ILE A 388 -15.77 8.37 -39.61
N GLY A 389 -14.54 8.14 -39.15
CA GLY A 389 -13.54 7.25 -39.77
C GLY A 389 -13.12 6.03 -38.94
N SER A 390 -13.77 5.77 -37.81
CA SER A 390 -13.40 4.68 -36.89
C SER A 390 -13.88 3.30 -37.37
N HIS A 391 -13.06 2.26 -37.16
CA HIS A 391 -13.46 0.86 -37.43
C HIS A 391 -14.30 0.23 -36.29
N TYR A 392 -14.53 0.96 -35.20
CA TYR A 392 -15.42 0.54 -34.12
C TYR A 392 -16.77 1.24 -34.26
N ALA A 393 -17.82 0.45 -34.48
CA ALA A 393 -19.20 0.94 -34.64
C ALA A 393 -19.78 1.37 -33.28
N TYR A 394 -19.46 2.60 -32.87
CA TYR A 394 -20.35 3.37 -32.02
C TYR A 394 -21.45 3.94 -32.93
N ASP A 395 -22.64 3.32 -32.93
CA ASP A 395 -23.79 3.71 -33.78
C ASP A 395 -24.33 5.13 -33.48
N ASN A 396 -23.82 5.80 -32.45
CA ASN A 396 -24.07 7.21 -32.16
C ASN A 396 -22.87 8.06 -32.58
N GLU A 397 -23.12 9.16 -33.31
CA GLU A 397 -22.22 10.30 -33.30
C GLU A 397 -22.04 10.77 -31.85
N MET A 398 -20.81 11.10 -31.45
CA MET A 398 -20.55 11.53 -30.07
C MET A 398 -20.99 12.98 -29.93
N ASP A 399 -22.21 13.19 -29.41
CA ASP A 399 -22.82 14.50 -29.29
C ASP A 399 -22.13 15.34 -28.21
N LEU A 400 -21.18 16.16 -28.66
CA LEU A 400 -20.44 17.14 -27.87
C LEU A 400 -21.05 18.54 -27.99
N ALA A 401 -22.26 18.70 -28.55
CA ALA A 401 -22.88 20.03 -28.73
C ALA A 401 -23.02 20.78 -27.40
N LEU A 402 -23.15 20.07 -26.27
CA LEU A 402 -23.20 20.62 -24.93
C LEU A 402 -21.86 21.26 -24.51
N GLU A 403 -20.75 20.53 -24.61
CA GLU A 403 -19.40 21.06 -24.37
C GLU A 403 -19.06 22.23 -25.30
N ARG A 404 -19.48 22.15 -26.56
CA ARG A 404 -19.26 23.21 -27.56
C ARG A 404 -20.14 24.45 -27.31
N ALA A 405 -21.35 24.27 -26.79
CA ALA A 405 -22.18 25.35 -26.28
C ALA A 405 -21.54 26.04 -25.06
N PHE A 406 -21.01 25.27 -24.11
CA PHE A 406 -20.30 25.79 -22.95
C PHE A 406 -19.02 26.53 -23.32
N CYS A 407 -18.22 26.01 -24.26
CA CYS A 407 -17.05 26.74 -24.78
C CYS A 407 -17.46 28.07 -25.41
N SER A 408 -18.54 28.09 -26.20
CA SER A 408 -19.09 29.32 -26.78
C SER A 408 -19.58 30.31 -25.71
N LEU A 409 -20.29 29.82 -24.68
CA LEU A 409 -20.77 30.60 -23.55
C LEU A 409 -19.66 31.09 -22.61
N LEU A 410 -18.48 30.46 -22.60
CA LEU A 410 -17.29 30.90 -21.86
C LEU A 410 -16.47 31.96 -22.59
N VAL A 411 -16.67 32.14 -23.89
CA VAL A 411 -16.15 33.29 -24.66
C VAL A 411 -17.23 34.34 -24.95
N GLY A 412 -18.31 34.38 -24.17
CA GLY A 412 -19.38 35.38 -24.28
C GLY A 412 -20.30 35.24 -25.50
N ASP A 413 -20.18 34.17 -26.30
CA ASP A 413 -21.03 33.95 -27.48
C ASP A 413 -22.31 33.20 -27.12
N ILE A 414 -23.28 33.95 -26.57
CA ILE A 414 -24.62 33.46 -26.23
C ILE A 414 -25.35 32.93 -27.47
N SER A 415 -25.16 33.54 -28.64
CA SER A 415 -25.86 33.15 -29.88
C SER A 415 -25.39 31.79 -30.39
N LYS A 416 -24.07 31.54 -30.47
CA LYS A 416 -23.51 30.23 -30.83
C LYS A 416 -23.80 29.18 -29.76
N CYS A 417 -23.86 29.55 -28.48
CA CYS A 417 -24.33 28.66 -27.41
C CYS A 417 -25.78 28.20 -27.64
N ARG A 418 -26.72 29.12 -27.88
CA ARG A 418 -28.14 28.78 -28.14
C ARG A 418 -28.34 27.96 -29.41
N MET A 419 -27.54 28.23 -30.44
CA MET A 419 -27.50 27.45 -31.68
C MET A 419 -27.08 25.99 -31.41
N TRP A 420 -25.99 25.78 -30.68
CA TRP A 420 -25.52 24.43 -30.32
C TRP A 420 -26.54 23.64 -29.50
N LEU A 421 -27.17 24.26 -28.50
CA LEU A 421 -28.21 23.63 -27.68
C LEU A 421 -29.57 23.48 -28.38
N GLY A 422 -29.67 23.87 -29.66
CA GLY A 422 -30.91 23.79 -30.43
C GLY A 422 -32.07 24.61 -29.86
N ILE A 423 -31.81 25.62 -29.02
CA ILE A 423 -32.85 26.39 -28.30
C ILE A 423 -33.78 27.09 -29.28
N ASP A 424 -33.20 27.76 -30.27
CA ASP A 424 -33.91 28.57 -31.26
C ASP A 424 -34.37 27.78 -32.51
N ASN A 425 -34.13 26.45 -32.54
CA ASN A 425 -34.56 25.59 -33.65
C ASN A 425 -35.10 24.25 -33.14
N GLU A 426 -36.42 24.08 -33.20
CA GLU A 426 -37.11 22.84 -32.80
C GLU A 426 -36.72 21.60 -33.62
N SER A 427 -36.15 21.80 -34.82
CA SER A 427 -35.66 20.72 -35.69
C SER A 427 -34.15 20.44 -35.57
N SER A 428 -33.46 21.06 -34.59
CA SER A 428 -32.02 20.82 -34.37
C SER A 428 -31.78 19.39 -33.84
N PRO A 429 -30.81 18.64 -34.39
CA PRO A 429 -30.48 17.29 -33.87
C PRO A 429 -29.94 17.33 -32.44
N TYR A 430 -29.33 18.44 -32.03
CA TYR A 430 -28.70 18.64 -30.71
C TYR A 430 -29.68 19.09 -29.59
N ARG A 431 -31.00 19.06 -29.84
CA ARG A 431 -32.01 19.61 -28.94
C ARG A 431 -32.51 18.58 -27.92
N ASP A 432 -31.82 18.43 -26.78
CA ASP A 432 -32.32 17.62 -25.66
C ASP A 432 -33.42 18.36 -24.86
N PRO A 433 -34.66 17.82 -24.78
CA PRO A 433 -35.72 18.39 -23.94
C PRO A 433 -35.36 18.54 -22.46
N LYS A 434 -34.49 17.68 -21.90
CA LYS A 434 -34.07 17.74 -20.48
C LYS A 434 -33.19 18.96 -20.21
N ILE A 435 -32.29 19.29 -21.14
CA ILE A 435 -31.42 20.46 -21.05
C ILE A 435 -32.29 21.72 -21.11
N LEU A 436 -33.29 21.74 -21.99
CA LEU A 436 -34.28 22.84 -22.05
C LEU A 436 -35.10 22.95 -20.76
N GLU A 437 -35.61 21.83 -20.20
CA GLU A 437 -36.34 21.80 -18.93
C GLU A 437 -35.48 22.38 -17.79
N PHE A 438 -34.20 22.00 -17.71
CA PHE A 438 -33.27 22.55 -16.72
C PHE A 438 -33.06 24.06 -16.89
N ILE A 439 -32.79 24.52 -18.11
CA ILE A 439 -32.53 25.94 -18.40
C ILE A 439 -33.75 26.79 -18.06
N VAL A 440 -34.96 26.38 -18.48
CA VAL A 440 -36.21 27.09 -18.18
C VAL A 440 -36.48 27.11 -16.67
N THR A 441 -36.31 25.97 -15.98
CA THR A 441 -36.52 25.84 -14.53
C THR A 441 -35.57 26.71 -13.69
N ASN A 442 -34.36 26.95 -14.19
CA ASN A 442 -33.34 27.78 -13.52
C ASN A 442 -33.30 29.23 -14.05
N SER A 443 -34.24 29.63 -14.89
CA SER A 443 -34.38 31.01 -15.39
C SER A 443 -35.42 31.81 -14.59
N SER A 444 -35.15 33.08 -14.35
CA SER A 444 -35.94 33.90 -13.43
C SER A 444 -37.29 34.33 -14.04
N ILE A 445 -38.37 34.24 -13.26
CA ILE A 445 -39.76 34.59 -13.64
C ILE A 445 -39.93 36.09 -14.00
N SER A 446 -38.92 36.93 -13.76
CA SER A 446 -39.01 38.39 -13.85
C SER A 446 -39.01 38.97 -15.26
N GLU A 447 -38.43 38.28 -16.26
CA GLU A 447 -38.47 38.71 -17.68
C GLU A 447 -38.75 37.49 -18.57
N GLU A 448 -39.93 37.47 -19.19
CA GLU A 448 -40.30 36.39 -20.11
C GLU A 448 -39.32 36.33 -21.29
N ASN A 449 -38.70 35.15 -21.48
CA ASN A 449 -37.70 34.78 -22.50
C ASN A 449 -36.20 35.00 -22.17
N ASP A 450 -35.79 35.57 -21.03
CA ASP A 450 -34.36 35.53 -20.66
C ASP A 450 -33.95 34.16 -20.09
N LEU A 451 -33.27 33.37 -20.94
CA LEU A 451 -32.72 32.06 -20.59
C LEU A 451 -31.26 32.12 -20.09
N LEU A 452 -30.63 33.31 -20.07
CA LEU A 452 -29.24 33.47 -19.66
C LEU A 452 -28.97 32.98 -18.21
N PRO A 453 -29.84 33.22 -17.20
CA PRO A 453 -29.61 32.69 -15.85
C PRO A 453 -29.56 31.16 -15.82
N GLY A 454 -30.46 30.49 -16.55
CA GLY A 454 -30.48 29.03 -16.67
C GLY A 454 -29.26 28.47 -17.41
N LEU A 455 -28.82 29.14 -18.48
CA LEU A 455 -27.60 28.80 -19.22
C LEU A 455 -26.34 28.94 -18.35
N CYS A 456 -26.20 30.05 -17.64
CA CYS A 456 -25.13 30.28 -16.68
C CYS A 456 -25.16 29.20 -15.58
N LYS A 457 -26.35 28.87 -15.07
CA LYS A 457 -26.46 27.86 -14.01
C LYS A 457 -26.08 26.46 -14.46
N LEU A 458 -26.45 26.10 -15.70
CA LEU A 458 -26.06 24.83 -16.31
C LEU A 458 -24.54 24.76 -16.51
N LEU A 459 -23.93 25.82 -17.02
CA LEU A 459 -22.47 25.95 -17.20
C LEU A 459 -21.70 25.84 -15.87
N GLU A 460 -22.10 26.57 -14.82
CA GLU A 460 -21.50 26.42 -13.48
C GLU A 460 -21.59 24.98 -12.96
N THR A 461 -22.70 24.30 -13.25
CA THR A 461 -22.92 22.93 -12.77
C THR A 461 -22.01 21.94 -13.51
N TRP A 462 -21.89 22.03 -14.83
CA TRP A 462 -20.93 21.22 -15.61
C TRP A 462 -19.48 21.50 -15.20
N LEU A 463 -19.10 22.76 -14.99
CA LEU A 463 -17.78 23.11 -14.50
C LEU A 463 -17.47 22.46 -13.14
N ILE A 464 -18.40 22.54 -12.18
CA ILE A 464 -18.21 22.03 -10.81
C ILE A 464 -18.19 20.50 -10.73
N PHE A 465 -19.03 19.80 -11.52
CA PHE A 465 -19.21 18.36 -11.39
C PHE A 465 -18.47 17.51 -12.45
N GLU A 466 -18.19 18.05 -13.65
CA GLU A 466 -17.46 17.32 -14.70
C GLU A 466 -16.04 17.86 -14.91
N VAL A 467 -15.86 19.17 -15.10
CA VAL A 467 -14.53 19.74 -15.43
C VAL A 467 -13.59 19.74 -14.23
N PHE A 468 -14.00 20.35 -13.12
CA PHE A 468 -13.11 20.60 -11.99
C PHE A 468 -12.63 19.35 -11.22
N PRO A 469 -13.39 18.24 -11.12
CA PRO A 469 -12.89 17.02 -10.48
C PRO A 469 -11.77 16.31 -11.27
N ARG A 470 -11.65 16.56 -12.59
CA ARG A 470 -10.72 15.87 -13.50
C ARG A 470 -9.27 16.32 -13.36
N SER A 471 -9.01 17.53 -12.86
CA SER A 471 -7.67 18.10 -12.67
C SER A 471 -7.43 18.47 -11.20
N ARG A 472 -6.23 18.18 -10.68
CA ARG A 472 -5.91 18.27 -9.25
C ARG A 472 -5.92 19.70 -8.69
N ASP A 473 -5.59 20.67 -9.53
CA ASP A 473 -5.57 22.11 -9.28
C ASP A 473 -6.97 22.75 -9.26
N THR A 474 -7.95 22.17 -9.95
CA THR A 474 -9.37 22.58 -9.86
C THR A 474 -10.18 21.80 -8.83
N ARG A 475 -9.71 20.63 -8.37
CA ARG A 475 -10.52 19.69 -7.58
C ARG A 475 -10.96 20.29 -6.23
N GLY A 476 -12.27 20.57 -6.11
CA GLY A 476 -12.87 21.19 -4.93
C GLY A 476 -12.83 22.72 -4.92
N MET A 477 -12.41 23.36 -6.01
CA MET A 477 -12.45 24.80 -6.19
C MET A 477 -13.89 25.34 -6.07
N GLN A 478 -14.07 26.42 -5.31
CA GLN A 478 -15.30 27.20 -5.36
C GLN A 478 -15.22 28.16 -6.55
N PHE A 479 -16.28 28.20 -7.35
CA PHE A 479 -16.35 28.99 -8.57
C PHE A 479 -17.73 29.65 -8.70
N ARG A 480 -17.75 30.85 -9.28
CA ARG A 480 -18.94 31.53 -9.79
C ARG A 480 -18.59 32.13 -11.13
N LEU A 481 -19.54 32.11 -12.06
CA LEU A 481 -19.28 32.57 -13.43
C LEU A 481 -19.04 34.10 -13.51
N GLY A 482 -19.60 34.88 -12.58
CA GLY A 482 -19.31 36.31 -12.45
C GLY A 482 -17.85 36.60 -12.10
N ASP A 483 -17.28 35.86 -11.14
CA ASP A 483 -15.86 35.99 -10.74
C ASP A 483 -14.87 35.67 -11.89
N TYR A 484 -15.34 35.07 -12.99
CA TYR A 484 -14.57 34.90 -14.24
C TYR A 484 -14.73 36.09 -15.19
N TYR A 485 -15.94 36.60 -15.37
CA TYR A 485 -16.24 37.70 -16.29
C TYR A 485 -15.89 39.10 -15.76
N ASP A 486 -15.73 39.28 -14.45
CA ASP A 486 -15.20 40.51 -13.84
C ASP A 486 -13.66 40.63 -13.95
N ASP A 487 -12.97 39.63 -14.55
CA ASP A 487 -11.51 39.58 -14.62
C ASP A 487 -10.91 40.40 -15.79
N PRO A 488 -9.87 41.23 -15.57
CA PRO A 488 -9.31 42.08 -16.61
C PRO A 488 -8.55 41.34 -17.73
N GLU A 489 -7.93 40.16 -17.48
CA GLU A 489 -7.32 39.37 -18.57
C GLU A 489 -8.41 38.78 -19.48
N VAL A 490 -9.53 38.34 -18.88
CA VAL A 490 -10.72 37.83 -19.59
C VAL A 490 -11.39 38.93 -20.41
N LEU A 491 -11.75 40.06 -19.78
CA LEU A 491 -12.40 41.19 -20.47
C LEU A 491 -11.55 41.73 -21.62
N SER A 492 -10.23 41.87 -21.42
CA SER A 492 -9.31 42.30 -22.49
C SER A 492 -9.23 41.29 -23.64
N TYR A 493 -9.41 39.99 -23.38
CA TYR A 493 -9.52 38.99 -24.45
C TYR A 493 -10.82 39.14 -25.24
N LEU A 494 -11.95 39.32 -24.55
CA LEU A 494 -13.27 39.47 -25.19
C LEU A 494 -13.36 40.74 -26.03
N GLU A 495 -12.77 41.86 -25.57
CA GLU A 495 -12.64 43.11 -26.34
C GLU A 495 -11.91 42.90 -27.69
N ARG A 496 -10.94 41.97 -27.76
CA ARG A 496 -10.23 41.63 -29.01
C ARG A 496 -11.03 40.68 -29.93
N MET A 497 -12.08 40.05 -29.43
CA MET A 497 -13.00 39.21 -30.22
C MET A 497 -14.23 39.99 -30.71
N GLU A 498 -14.53 41.14 -30.11
CA GLU A 498 -15.65 42.01 -30.44
C GLU A 498 -15.63 42.44 -31.93
N GLY A 499 -16.79 42.38 -32.59
CA GLY A 499 -16.94 42.69 -34.02
C GLY A 499 -17.21 41.48 -34.93
N GLY A 500 -17.17 40.25 -34.41
CA GLY A 500 -17.54 39.04 -35.14
C GLY A 500 -19.05 38.84 -35.39
N GLY A 501 -19.91 39.73 -34.89
CA GLY A 501 -21.37 39.63 -34.93
C GLY A 501 -22.01 39.16 -33.62
N ALA A 502 -21.22 38.63 -32.68
CA ALA A 502 -21.59 38.45 -31.28
C ALA A 502 -21.08 39.62 -30.42
N SER A 503 -21.83 39.95 -29.37
CA SER A 503 -21.54 41.06 -28.45
C SER A 503 -20.89 40.55 -27.16
N HIS A 504 -19.65 40.09 -27.26
CA HIS A 504 -18.94 39.34 -26.21
C HIS A 504 -18.83 40.14 -24.90
N LEU A 505 -18.53 41.44 -24.98
CA LEU A 505 -18.48 42.32 -23.81
C LEU A 505 -19.86 42.58 -23.16
N ALA A 506 -20.93 42.62 -23.96
CA ALA A 506 -22.29 42.78 -23.43
C ALA A 506 -22.77 41.51 -22.70
N ALA A 507 -22.42 40.34 -23.23
CA ALA A 507 -22.64 39.06 -22.56
C ALA A 507 -21.88 38.98 -21.23
N ALA A 508 -20.58 39.33 -21.22
CA ALA A 508 -19.76 39.36 -20.01
C ALA A 508 -20.39 40.24 -18.91
N ALA A 509 -20.78 41.47 -19.25
CA ALA A 509 -21.41 42.40 -18.31
C ALA A 509 -22.76 41.90 -17.76
N ALA A 510 -23.56 41.21 -18.58
CA ALA A 510 -24.81 40.58 -18.13
C ALA A 510 -24.56 39.43 -17.16
N ILE A 511 -23.59 38.55 -17.46
CA ILE A 511 -23.25 37.39 -16.65
C ILE A 511 -22.62 37.79 -15.30
N ALA A 512 -21.71 38.78 -15.30
CA ALA A 512 -21.16 39.38 -14.09
C ALA A 512 -22.25 39.95 -13.17
N LYS A 513 -23.18 40.74 -13.73
CA LYS A 513 -24.34 41.29 -13.02
C LYS A 513 -25.22 40.20 -12.38
N LEU A 514 -25.47 39.09 -13.08
CA LEU A 514 -26.21 37.94 -12.54
C LEU A 514 -25.48 37.30 -11.34
N GLY A 515 -24.16 37.11 -11.43
CA GLY A 515 -23.35 36.58 -10.31
C GLY A 515 -23.35 37.49 -9.07
N ALA A 516 -23.27 38.81 -9.28
CA ALA A 516 -23.38 39.79 -8.22
C ALA A 516 -24.76 39.77 -7.53
N GLN A 517 -25.85 39.65 -8.31
CA GLN A 517 -27.21 39.55 -7.78
C GLN A 517 -27.48 38.23 -7.05
N ALA A 518 -26.98 37.11 -7.57
CA ALA A 518 -27.15 35.79 -6.96
C ALA A 518 -26.55 35.70 -5.54
N THR A 519 -25.43 36.39 -5.29
CA THR A 519 -24.68 36.32 -4.02
C THR A 519 -25.52 36.79 -2.81
N ALA A 520 -26.64 37.49 -3.01
CA ALA A 520 -27.56 37.89 -1.93
C ALA A 520 -28.52 36.79 -1.42
N ALA A 521 -28.60 35.61 -2.08
CA ALA A 521 -29.70 34.65 -1.86
C ALA A 521 -29.28 33.19 -1.53
N PHE A 522 -28.00 32.81 -1.60
CA PHE A 522 -27.58 31.40 -1.55
C PHE A 522 -27.46 30.82 -0.13
N GLY A 523 -28.59 30.35 0.42
CA GLY A 523 -28.63 29.56 1.65
C GLY A 523 -28.86 28.05 1.48
N THR A 524 -29.62 27.61 0.46
CA THR A 524 -30.36 26.33 0.54
C THR A 524 -30.35 25.44 -0.71
N VAL A 525 -29.59 25.76 -1.77
CA VAL A 525 -29.78 25.16 -3.12
C VAL A 525 -28.80 24.00 -3.46
N LYS A 526 -28.28 23.26 -2.47
CA LYS A 526 -27.34 22.13 -2.75
C LYS A 526 -28.03 20.81 -3.15
N SER A 527 -29.13 20.43 -2.52
CA SER A 527 -29.83 19.16 -2.78
C SER A 527 -30.49 19.11 -4.16
N ASN A 528 -31.30 20.11 -4.47
CA ASN A 528 -32.15 20.12 -5.66
C ASN A 528 -31.34 20.24 -6.95
N ALA A 529 -30.21 20.97 -6.92
CA ALA A 529 -29.29 21.07 -8.05
C ALA A 529 -28.67 19.72 -8.42
N ILE A 530 -28.31 18.88 -7.44
CA ILE A 530 -27.75 17.54 -7.68
C ILE A 530 -28.82 16.60 -8.26
N GLN A 531 -30.04 16.61 -7.71
CA GLN A 531 -31.14 15.80 -8.27
C GLN A 531 -31.56 16.23 -9.68
N ALA A 532 -31.42 17.52 -10.03
CA ALA A 532 -31.65 18.01 -11.39
C ALA A 532 -30.48 17.63 -12.33
N PHE A 533 -29.24 17.78 -11.88
CA PHE A 533 -28.04 17.41 -12.63
C PHE A 533 -28.04 15.93 -13.04
N ASN A 534 -28.32 15.01 -12.11
CA ASN A 534 -28.38 13.57 -12.39
C ASN A 534 -29.44 13.16 -13.43
N LYS A 535 -30.48 13.99 -13.68
CA LYS A 535 -31.46 13.74 -14.76
C LYS A 535 -30.92 14.11 -16.14
N VAL A 536 -30.10 15.17 -16.20
CA VAL A 536 -29.52 15.74 -17.42
C VAL A 536 -28.25 14.99 -17.84
N PHE A 537 -27.40 14.60 -16.87
CA PHE A 537 -26.12 13.93 -17.10
C PHE A 537 -26.11 12.47 -16.61
N PRO A 538 -26.83 11.53 -17.27
CA PRO A 538 -26.82 10.11 -16.91
C PRO A 538 -25.49 9.41 -17.24
N LEU A 539 -24.56 10.06 -17.95
CA LEU A 539 -23.28 9.48 -18.37
C LEU A 539 -22.38 9.08 -17.17
N ILE A 540 -22.52 9.80 -16.05
CA ILE A 540 -21.83 9.50 -14.78
C ILE A 540 -22.22 8.11 -14.27
N GLU A 541 -23.51 7.74 -14.39
CA GLU A 541 -23.96 6.38 -14.08
C GLU A 541 -23.52 5.35 -15.13
N GLN A 542 -23.07 5.72 -16.34
CA GLN A 542 -22.60 4.74 -17.34
C GLN A 542 -21.13 4.38 -17.16
N LEU A 543 -20.27 5.33 -16.78
CA LEU A 543 -18.88 5.05 -16.41
C LEU A 543 -18.78 4.20 -15.14
N ASP A 544 -19.71 4.36 -14.20
CA ASP A 544 -19.79 3.52 -12.99
C ASP A 544 -20.43 2.15 -13.29
N ARG A 545 -21.45 2.12 -14.16
CA ARG A 545 -22.14 0.86 -14.56
C ARG A 545 -21.30 -0.03 -15.47
N SER A 546 -20.38 0.49 -16.28
CA SER A 546 -19.40 -0.36 -16.98
C SER A 546 -18.45 -1.11 -16.03
N ALA A 547 -18.33 -0.66 -14.77
CA ALA A 547 -17.66 -1.40 -13.70
C ALA A 547 -18.59 -2.32 -12.88
N MET A 548 -19.92 -2.20 -13.02
CA MET A 548 -20.93 -2.94 -12.24
C MET A 548 -21.86 -3.86 -13.03
N GLU A 549 -21.85 -3.87 -14.37
CA GLU A 549 -22.75 -4.72 -15.18
C GLU A 549 -22.30 -6.19 -15.23
N ASN A 550 -22.32 -6.86 -14.06
CA ASN A 550 -22.13 -8.31 -13.95
C ASN A 550 -22.89 -8.99 -12.78
N THR A 551 -23.99 -8.40 -12.31
CA THR A 551 -25.07 -9.16 -11.64
C THR A 551 -26.42 -8.46 -11.78
N LYS A 552 -27.45 -9.21 -12.18
CA LYS A 552 -28.86 -8.89 -11.92
C LYS A 552 -29.41 -9.98 -10.99
N ASP A 553 -29.99 -9.57 -9.87
CA ASP A 553 -31.42 -9.72 -9.60
C ASP A 553 -31.77 -9.08 -8.24
N GLY A 554 -33.04 -8.69 -8.06
CA GLY A 554 -33.58 -8.09 -6.83
C GLY A 554 -34.60 -9.02 -6.14
N PRO A 555 -35.62 -8.51 -5.42
CA PRO A 555 -35.92 -7.08 -5.19
C PRO A 555 -36.43 -6.70 -3.76
N GLY A 556 -36.46 -5.40 -3.46
CA GLY A 556 -37.56 -4.77 -2.71
C GLY A 556 -37.35 -4.47 -1.22
N GLY A 557 -37.58 -3.21 -0.84
CA GLY A 557 -37.65 -2.72 0.55
C GLY A 557 -37.72 -1.18 0.59
N SER A 558 -38.74 -0.60 1.24
CA SER A 558 -39.04 0.84 1.16
C SER A 558 -38.50 1.67 2.34
N LEU A 559 -38.24 2.95 2.05
CA LEU A 559 -38.57 4.18 2.83
C LEU A 559 -39.03 4.01 4.31
N GLU A 560 -38.64 4.86 5.27
CA GLU A 560 -38.65 6.35 5.18
C GLU A 560 -37.89 7.07 6.33
N ASN A 561 -37.52 8.35 6.09
CA ASN A 561 -37.30 9.49 7.03
C ASN A 561 -36.23 9.51 8.17
N PHE A 562 -35.40 10.58 8.11
CA PHE A 562 -34.93 11.55 9.15
C PHE A 562 -34.72 11.10 10.62
N ASP A 563 -33.67 11.57 11.33
CA ASP A 563 -33.29 12.98 11.48
C ASP A 563 -31.77 13.29 11.57
N GLN A 564 -31.43 14.59 11.71
CA GLN A 564 -30.10 15.18 11.47
C GLN A 564 -29.37 15.66 12.75
N GLU A 565 -28.08 15.32 12.94
CA GLU A 565 -26.94 16.23 13.28
C GLU A 565 -25.59 15.46 13.43
N ASN A 566 -24.47 16.18 13.30
CA ASN A 566 -23.05 15.76 13.46
C ASN A 566 -22.42 14.93 12.34
N ALA A 567 -21.30 15.43 11.79
CA ALA A 567 -20.52 14.79 10.75
C ALA A 567 -19.13 14.32 11.25
N PRO A 568 -18.73 13.07 10.97
CA PRO A 568 -17.34 12.63 10.98
C PRO A 568 -16.84 12.29 9.56
N ALA A 569 -15.53 11.95 9.46
CA ALA A 569 -14.87 11.67 8.19
C ALA A 569 -15.42 10.42 7.46
N HIS A 570 -15.38 10.44 6.13
CA HIS A 570 -15.89 9.38 5.28
C HIS A 570 -14.95 8.17 5.27
N ASP A 571 -15.25 7.13 6.06
CA ASP A 571 -14.50 5.87 6.05
C ASP A 571 -14.84 5.06 4.79
N SER A 572 -13.83 4.67 4.01
CA SER A 572 -13.97 3.94 2.75
C SER A 572 -13.84 2.43 2.93
N ARG A 573 -14.65 1.88 3.85
CA ARG A 573 -14.67 0.47 4.24
C ARG A 573 -16.07 -0.14 4.14
N ASN A 574 -16.51 -0.47 2.93
CA ASN A 574 -17.43 -1.59 2.64
C ASN A 574 -17.66 -1.79 1.13
N ALA A 575 -16.69 -2.40 0.46
CA ALA A 575 -16.83 -2.93 -0.91
C ALA A 575 -16.06 -4.26 -1.09
N ALA A 576 -15.95 -5.05 0.00
CA ALA A 576 -15.03 -6.18 0.09
C ALA A 576 -15.51 -7.33 0.99
N LEU A 577 -16.81 -7.61 1.07
CA LEU A 577 -17.29 -8.93 1.48
C LEU A 577 -17.55 -9.76 0.23
N LYS A 578 -16.62 -10.66 -0.07
CA LYS A 578 -16.73 -11.70 -1.09
C LYS A 578 -16.84 -13.06 -0.41
N ILE A 579 -17.55 -13.97 -1.06
CA ILE A 579 -17.71 -15.40 -0.76
C ILE A 579 -16.47 -15.96 -0.04
N ILE A 580 -16.65 -16.37 1.22
CA ILE A 580 -15.57 -16.87 2.07
C ILE A 580 -15.36 -18.36 1.80
N SER A 581 -14.35 -18.70 0.98
CA SER A 581 -13.78 -20.04 0.95
C SER A 581 -12.82 -20.23 2.13
N ALA A 582 -12.67 -21.47 2.61
CA ALA A 582 -11.99 -21.81 3.87
C ALA A 582 -10.55 -21.25 4.02
N GLY A 583 -9.82 -21.01 2.93
CA GLY A 583 -8.48 -20.40 2.98
C GLY A 583 -8.42 -18.99 3.60
N ALA A 584 -9.52 -18.23 3.65
CA ALA A 584 -9.54 -16.89 4.25
C ALA A 584 -9.52 -16.89 5.79
N LEU A 585 -9.71 -18.06 6.42
CA LEU A 585 -9.97 -18.21 7.86
C LEU A 585 -8.78 -17.84 8.76
N PHE A 586 -7.55 -17.96 8.25
CA PHE A 586 -6.30 -17.71 8.99
C PHE A 586 -5.81 -16.26 8.87
N ALA A 587 -6.13 -15.56 7.78
CA ALA A 587 -5.65 -14.19 7.55
C ALA A 587 -6.23 -13.17 8.54
N LEU A 588 -7.47 -13.37 9.00
CA LEU A 588 -8.18 -12.38 9.82
C LEU A 588 -7.66 -12.29 11.26
N LEU A 589 -7.04 -13.36 11.79
CA LEU A 589 -6.47 -13.40 13.15
C LEU A 589 -5.10 -12.71 13.27
N ALA A 590 -4.49 -12.24 12.18
CA ALA A 590 -3.21 -11.53 12.21
C ALA A 590 -3.35 -9.99 12.39
N VAL A 591 -4.54 -9.43 12.15
CA VAL A 591 -4.69 -8.00 11.80
C VAL A 591 -4.82 -7.05 13.00
N ILE A 592 -4.99 -7.56 14.23
CA ILE A 592 -5.28 -6.72 15.42
C ILE A 592 -4.02 -6.44 16.28
N GLY A 593 -2.96 -7.24 16.17
CA GLY A 593 -1.71 -7.04 16.94
C GLY A 593 -0.90 -5.77 16.61
N ALA A 594 -1.21 -5.08 15.50
CA ALA A 594 -0.39 -4.01 14.95
C ALA A 594 -0.52 -2.62 15.63
N LYS A 595 -1.37 -2.46 16.67
CA LYS A 595 -1.65 -1.14 17.28
C LYS A 595 -1.04 -0.86 18.66
N TYR A 596 -0.52 -1.87 19.37
CA TYR A 596 0.00 -1.68 20.73
C TYR A 596 1.34 -2.42 20.99
N LEU A 597 2.43 -1.91 20.39
CA LEU A 597 3.78 -2.06 20.94
C LEU A 597 4.44 -0.69 21.19
N PRO A 598 5.30 -0.56 22.22
CA PRO A 598 5.77 0.72 22.71
C PRO A 598 6.74 1.42 21.74
N ARG A 599 6.29 2.56 21.21
CA ARG A 599 6.99 3.45 20.28
C ARG A 599 8.25 4.08 20.91
N LYS A 600 9.40 3.40 20.82
CA LYS A 600 10.70 3.94 21.25
C LYS A 600 11.09 5.18 20.44
N ARG A 601 10.83 6.37 20.99
CA ARG A 601 11.52 7.61 20.60
C ARG A 601 12.84 7.72 21.37
N PRO A 602 13.93 8.21 20.76
CA PRO A 602 15.11 8.60 21.53
C PRO A 602 14.77 9.81 22.41
N LEU A 603 15.21 9.78 23.67
CA LEU A 603 15.17 10.93 24.57
C LEU A 603 16.60 11.33 24.94
N SER A 604 16.87 12.62 24.84
CA SER A 604 18.16 13.23 25.16
C SER A 604 18.46 13.21 26.66
N ALA A 605 19.75 13.26 27.01
CA ALA A 605 20.24 13.13 28.37
C ALA A 605 19.59 14.08 29.39
N ILE A 606 19.33 13.55 30.60
CA ILE A 606 18.92 14.31 31.78
C ILE A 606 20.14 14.58 32.66
N ARG A 607 20.21 15.77 33.26
CA ARG A 607 21.31 16.22 34.12
C ARG A 607 20.77 16.65 35.48
N ASN A 608 21.26 15.99 36.54
CA ASN A 608 21.22 16.41 37.97
C ASN A 608 19.81 16.52 38.60
N GLU A 609 19.59 16.46 39.93
CA GLU A 609 20.34 15.95 41.11
C GLU A 609 19.35 15.90 42.30
N HIS A 610 19.70 15.22 43.40
CA HIS A 610 18.97 15.16 44.68
C HIS A 610 17.63 14.37 44.65
N GLY A 611 17.14 13.80 45.75
CA GLY A 611 17.71 13.72 47.10
C GLY A 611 16.87 12.80 48.03
N SER A 612 17.51 12.21 49.03
CA SER A 612 16.90 11.27 50.00
C SER A 612 15.94 11.94 50.99
N VAL A 613 14.90 11.21 51.47
CA VAL A 613 14.59 10.94 52.90
C VAL A 613 13.25 10.17 53.02
N ALA A 614 13.03 9.47 54.15
CA ALA A 614 11.84 8.67 54.46
C ALA A 614 11.14 9.14 55.77
N VAL A 615 10.16 8.35 56.26
CA VAL A 615 9.57 8.28 57.64
C VAL A 615 8.09 8.74 57.81
N ALA A 616 7.21 7.73 57.94
CA ALA A 616 6.11 7.48 58.90
C ALA A 616 4.95 8.47 59.25
N ASN A 617 3.74 7.88 59.23
CA ASN A 617 2.60 7.90 60.20
C ASN A 617 1.97 9.21 60.77
N SER A 618 0.68 9.43 60.46
CA SER A 618 -0.51 9.44 61.38
C SER A 618 -1.78 9.88 60.59
N VAL A 619 -2.97 9.26 60.66
CA VAL A 619 -3.98 9.27 61.75
C VAL A 619 -4.30 10.72 62.18
N ASP A 620 -5.49 11.30 62.06
CA ASP A 620 -6.85 10.83 61.68
C ASP A 620 -7.66 12.03 61.07
N SER A 621 -8.91 12.05 60.57
CA SER A 621 -10.13 11.18 60.54
C SER A 621 -10.86 11.39 59.15
N THR A 622 -12.14 11.10 58.82
CA THR A 622 -13.39 10.63 59.51
C THR A 622 -14.39 10.01 58.49
N ASP A 623 -15.48 9.42 59.01
CA ASP A 623 -16.75 8.91 58.42
C ASP A 623 -17.30 9.43 57.07
N ASP A 624 -17.67 8.49 56.18
CA ASP A 624 -19.08 8.22 55.78
C ASP A 624 -19.19 6.75 55.24
N PRO A 625 -20.34 6.02 55.32
CA PRO A 625 -20.34 4.56 55.25
C PRO A 625 -20.68 3.95 53.88
N ALA A 626 -19.81 3.07 53.34
CA ALA A 626 -20.18 2.14 52.27
C ALA A 626 -19.32 0.86 52.24
N LEU A 627 -19.97 -0.28 52.53
CA LEU A 627 -19.65 -1.66 52.13
C LEU A 627 -18.19 -2.16 52.29
N ASP A 628 -17.99 -3.09 53.23
CA ASP A 628 -16.93 -4.08 53.14
C ASP A 628 -17.09 -4.91 51.85
N GLU A 629 -16.15 -4.78 50.91
CA GLU A 629 -15.82 -5.87 49.98
C GLU A 629 -14.53 -6.54 50.47
N ASP A 630 -14.58 -7.84 50.71
CA ASP A 630 -13.39 -8.66 50.94
C ASP A 630 -12.36 -8.44 49.81
N PRO A 631 -11.05 -8.43 50.11
CA PRO A 631 -10.01 -8.28 49.10
C PRO A 631 -10.01 -9.47 48.14
N VAL A 632 -10.70 -9.32 47.01
CA VAL A 632 -10.93 -10.35 45.98
C VAL A 632 -9.60 -11.04 45.62
N HIS A 633 -9.45 -12.28 46.07
CA HIS A 633 -8.26 -13.09 45.83
C HIS A 633 -8.22 -13.55 44.36
N ILE A 634 -7.66 -12.70 43.50
CA ILE A 634 -7.46 -13.01 42.08
C ILE A 634 -6.52 -14.25 41.99
N PRO A 635 -6.96 -15.36 41.39
CA PRO A 635 -6.08 -16.50 41.16
C PRO A 635 -5.00 -16.08 40.16
N ARG A 636 -3.74 -16.07 40.60
CA ARG A 636 -2.59 -15.73 39.77
C ARG A 636 -2.53 -16.68 38.56
N MET A 637 -2.36 -16.13 37.36
CA MET A 637 -2.16 -16.93 36.16
C MET A 637 -0.89 -17.79 36.30
N ASP A 638 -1.02 -19.10 36.05
CA ASP A 638 0.08 -20.04 35.92
C ASP A 638 -0.10 -20.91 34.66
N ALA A 639 0.89 -21.75 34.34
CA ALA A 639 0.87 -22.58 33.14
C ALA A 639 -0.31 -23.53 33.06
N LYS A 640 -0.77 -24.08 34.19
CA LYS A 640 -1.89 -25.00 34.19
C LYS A 640 -3.21 -24.25 34.01
N LEU A 641 -3.41 -23.13 34.73
CA LEU A 641 -4.61 -22.32 34.57
C LEU A 641 -4.72 -21.75 33.14
N ALA A 642 -3.60 -21.35 32.55
CA ALA A 642 -3.55 -20.92 31.15
C ALA A 642 -3.92 -22.06 30.18
N GLU A 643 -3.37 -23.26 30.38
CA GLU A 643 -3.69 -24.45 29.58
C GLU A 643 -5.18 -24.86 29.72
N ASP A 644 -5.71 -24.88 30.94
CA ASP A 644 -7.12 -25.18 31.24
C ASP A 644 -8.06 -24.17 30.53
N ILE A 645 -7.70 -22.88 30.49
CA ILE A 645 -8.47 -21.84 29.76
C ILE A 645 -8.39 -22.05 28.25
N VAL A 646 -7.20 -22.32 27.68
CA VAL A 646 -7.04 -22.54 26.23
C VAL A 646 -7.75 -23.84 25.78
N ARG A 647 -7.67 -24.92 26.56
CA ARG A 647 -8.42 -26.15 26.28
C ARG A 647 -9.93 -25.96 26.43
N LYS A 648 -10.40 -25.19 27.43
CA LYS A 648 -11.82 -24.80 27.53
C LYS A 648 -12.27 -24.00 26.31
N TRP A 649 -11.46 -23.04 25.85
CA TRP A 649 -11.72 -22.27 24.64
C TRP A 649 -11.85 -23.16 23.41
N GLN A 650 -10.87 -24.03 23.12
CA GLN A 650 -10.94 -24.89 21.94
C GLN A 650 -12.12 -25.87 21.98
N SER A 651 -12.50 -26.37 23.16
CA SER A 651 -13.72 -27.18 23.34
C SER A 651 -15.00 -26.39 23.02
N ILE A 652 -15.10 -25.13 23.46
CA ILE A 652 -16.24 -24.26 23.16
C ILE A 652 -16.26 -23.84 21.69
N LYS A 653 -15.10 -23.55 21.07
CA LYS A 653 -14.98 -23.30 19.62
C LYS A 653 -15.58 -24.45 18.81
N SER A 654 -15.24 -25.69 19.19
CA SER A 654 -15.74 -26.89 18.51
C SER A 654 -17.26 -27.02 18.59
N LYS A 655 -17.88 -26.70 19.74
CA LYS A 655 -19.35 -26.71 19.89
C LYS A 655 -20.06 -25.54 19.20
N ALA A 656 -19.43 -24.36 19.16
CA ALA A 656 -20.02 -23.16 18.57
C ALA A 656 -20.00 -23.19 17.03
N LEU A 657 -19.03 -23.87 16.42
CA LEU A 657 -18.88 -24.00 14.97
C LEU A 657 -19.23 -25.39 14.42
N GLY A 658 -19.38 -26.39 15.28
CA GLY A 658 -19.89 -27.72 14.93
C GLY A 658 -21.41 -27.75 14.75
N PRO A 659 -22.00 -28.92 14.47
CA PRO A 659 -23.39 -29.06 14.02
C PRO A 659 -24.45 -28.73 15.09
N GLU A 660 -24.03 -28.49 16.34
CA GLU A 660 -24.91 -28.02 17.44
C GLU A 660 -25.02 -26.49 17.52
N HIS A 661 -24.24 -25.74 16.73
CA HIS A 661 -24.21 -24.26 16.66
C HIS A 661 -24.35 -23.56 18.02
N SER A 662 -23.62 -24.02 19.03
CA SER A 662 -23.79 -23.59 20.44
C SER A 662 -23.12 -22.25 20.75
N VAL A 663 -23.49 -21.20 20.00
CA VAL A 663 -22.95 -19.83 20.08
C VAL A 663 -23.03 -19.26 21.51
N ALA A 664 -24.08 -19.60 22.26
CA ALA A 664 -24.32 -19.10 23.62
C ALA A 664 -23.23 -19.46 24.65
N SER A 665 -22.42 -20.51 24.41
CA SER A 665 -21.30 -20.87 25.30
C SER A 665 -20.03 -20.03 25.08
N LEU A 666 -19.93 -19.25 23.99
CA LEU A 666 -18.75 -18.40 23.75
C LEU A 666 -18.47 -17.43 24.92
N GLN A 667 -19.52 -16.88 25.53
CA GLN A 667 -19.43 -15.95 26.65
C GLN A 667 -18.89 -16.57 27.96
N GLU A 668 -18.77 -17.90 28.05
CA GLU A 668 -18.21 -18.59 29.22
C GLU A 668 -16.67 -18.57 29.30
N VAL A 669 -16.01 -18.12 28.24
CA VAL A 669 -14.54 -18.14 28.12
C VAL A 669 -14.00 -16.94 27.34
N LEU A 670 -14.79 -16.35 26.45
CA LEU A 670 -14.47 -15.12 25.73
C LEU A 670 -15.10 -13.88 26.38
N ASP A 671 -14.45 -12.75 26.16
CA ASP A 671 -15.00 -11.41 26.39
C ASP A 671 -14.55 -10.44 25.27
N GLY A 672 -15.00 -9.19 25.35
CA GLY A 672 -14.50 -8.09 24.51
C GLY A 672 -14.57 -8.37 22.99
N ASN A 673 -13.48 -8.06 22.29
CA ASN A 673 -13.43 -8.18 20.83
C ASN A 673 -13.39 -9.65 20.36
N MET A 674 -12.70 -10.54 21.11
CA MET A 674 -12.67 -11.97 20.82
C MET A 674 -14.09 -12.57 20.86
N LEU A 675 -14.89 -12.25 21.90
CA LEU A 675 -16.29 -12.70 21.98
C LEU A 675 -17.10 -12.26 20.76
N LYS A 676 -16.99 -10.99 20.36
CA LYS A 676 -17.72 -10.47 19.19
C LYS A 676 -17.35 -11.21 17.90
N VAL A 677 -16.06 -11.27 17.57
CA VAL A 677 -15.59 -11.85 16.30
C VAL A 677 -16.01 -13.32 16.14
N TRP A 678 -15.93 -14.12 17.21
CA TRP A 678 -16.35 -15.53 17.14
C TRP A 678 -17.87 -15.71 17.19
N THR A 679 -18.62 -14.78 17.77
CA THR A 679 -20.10 -14.78 17.71
C THR A 679 -20.60 -14.47 16.31
N ASP A 680 -20.11 -13.39 15.70
CA ASP A 680 -20.48 -12.98 14.33
C ASP A 680 -20.17 -14.10 13.32
N ARG A 681 -18.99 -14.72 13.44
CA ARG A 681 -18.53 -15.83 12.59
C ARG A 681 -19.30 -17.14 12.80
N ALA A 682 -19.72 -17.46 14.03
CA ALA A 682 -20.54 -18.65 14.27
C ALA A 682 -21.93 -18.52 13.61
N ALA A 683 -22.55 -17.34 13.72
CA ALA A 683 -23.81 -17.02 13.06
C ALA A 683 -23.68 -16.95 11.51
N GLU A 684 -22.51 -16.60 10.98
CA GLU A 684 -22.23 -16.68 9.54
C GLU A 684 -22.16 -18.14 9.05
N ILE A 685 -21.46 -19.01 9.78
CA ILE A 685 -21.31 -20.43 9.46
C ILE A 685 -22.66 -21.17 9.52
N GLU A 686 -23.47 -20.90 10.55
CA GLU A 686 -24.84 -21.42 10.67
C GLU A 686 -25.74 -21.02 9.47
N ARG A 687 -25.71 -19.74 9.05
CA ARG A 687 -26.52 -19.24 7.92
C ARG A 687 -26.22 -19.89 6.58
N HIS A 688 -24.99 -20.34 6.36
CA HIS A 688 -24.60 -21.01 5.11
C HIS A 688 -24.84 -22.53 5.13
N GLY A 689 -25.31 -23.10 6.24
CA GLY A 689 -25.45 -24.56 6.38
C GLY A 689 -24.10 -25.27 6.43
N TRP A 690 -23.09 -24.61 6.97
CA TRP A 690 -21.73 -25.14 7.14
C TRP A 690 -21.51 -25.54 8.60
N PHE A 691 -20.73 -26.60 8.84
CA PHE A 691 -20.22 -26.87 10.18
C PHE A 691 -18.81 -27.45 10.16
N TRP A 692 -18.08 -27.26 11.26
CA TRP A 692 -16.71 -27.73 11.46
C TRP A 692 -16.60 -28.73 12.60
N GLU A 693 -16.04 -29.91 12.31
CA GLU A 693 -15.66 -30.89 13.33
C GLU A 693 -14.18 -30.71 13.67
N TYR A 694 -13.87 -30.26 14.90
CA TYR A 694 -12.49 -30.03 15.35
C TYR A 694 -12.02 -31.11 16.34
N THR A 695 -10.84 -31.68 16.05
CA THR A 695 -10.12 -32.60 16.94
C THR A 695 -8.85 -31.91 17.46
N LEU A 696 -8.76 -31.72 18.78
CA LEU A 696 -7.60 -31.11 19.43
C LEU A 696 -6.61 -32.19 19.87
N SER A 697 -5.41 -32.18 19.28
CA SER A 697 -4.34 -33.15 19.56
C SER A 697 -3.45 -32.70 20.72
N ASP A 698 -2.98 -31.44 20.71
CA ASP A 698 -2.11 -30.90 21.76
C ASP A 698 -2.36 -29.40 22.03
N VAL A 699 -2.02 -28.97 23.26
CA VAL A 699 -1.88 -27.57 23.67
C VAL A 699 -0.67 -27.50 24.60
N THR A 700 0.40 -26.85 24.12
CA THR A 700 1.60 -26.53 24.90
C THR A 700 1.62 -25.02 25.18
N ILE A 701 1.82 -24.61 26.44
CA ILE A 701 1.99 -23.18 26.80
C ILE A 701 3.47 -22.80 26.66
N ASP A 702 3.76 -21.85 25.77
CA ASP A 702 5.11 -21.39 25.42
C ASP A 702 5.59 -20.26 26.33
N SER A 703 4.73 -19.28 26.65
CA SER A 703 5.08 -18.14 27.51
C SER A 703 3.87 -17.55 28.24
N ILE A 704 4.12 -16.90 29.40
CA ILE A 704 3.09 -16.19 30.17
C ILE A 704 3.71 -14.90 30.72
N THR A 705 3.08 -13.77 30.41
CA THR A 705 3.40 -12.45 30.97
C THR A 705 2.18 -11.91 31.72
N ILE A 706 2.35 -11.51 32.99
CA ILE A 706 1.27 -11.01 33.85
C ILE A 706 1.44 -9.50 34.05
N SER A 707 0.35 -8.73 34.03
CA SER A 707 0.36 -7.30 34.32
C SER A 707 0.70 -6.97 35.78
N LEU A 708 1.22 -5.76 36.02
CA LEU A 708 1.52 -5.25 37.38
C LEU A 708 0.30 -5.18 38.31
N ASP A 709 -0.91 -5.06 37.74
CA ASP A 709 -2.18 -5.07 38.48
C ASP A 709 -2.75 -6.48 38.74
N GLY A 710 -2.09 -7.53 38.23
CA GLY A 710 -2.50 -8.93 38.34
C GLY A 710 -3.79 -9.31 37.60
N ARG A 711 -4.41 -8.36 36.87
CA ARG A 711 -5.75 -8.51 36.26
C ARG A 711 -5.71 -8.79 34.75
N ARG A 712 -4.54 -8.76 34.11
CA ARG A 712 -4.34 -9.14 32.71
C ARG A 712 -3.17 -10.11 32.59
N ALA A 713 -3.25 -10.99 31.62
CA ALA A 713 -2.17 -11.91 31.25
C ALA A 713 -2.10 -12.06 29.73
N THR A 714 -0.89 -12.02 29.19
CA THR A 714 -0.59 -12.42 27.81
C THR A 714 -0.06 -13.85 27.87
N VAL A 715 -0.73 -14.78 27.18
CA VAL A 715 -0.38 -16.20 27.13
C VAL A 715 -0.03 -16.56 25.69
N GLU A 716 1.13 -17.16 25.47
CA GLU A 716 1.50 -17.75 24.19
C GLU A 716 1.37 -19.27 24.27
N ALA A 717 0.73 -19.88 23.27
CA ALA A 717 0.43 -21.30 23.26
C ALA A 717 0.52 -21.88 21.85
N THR A 718 1.24 -22.99 21.71
CA THR A 718 1.31 -23.80 20.50
C THR A 718 0.27 -24.91 20.56
N ILE A 719 -0.58 -24.95 19.54
CA ILE A 719 -1.81 -25.75 19.48
C ILE A 719 -1.70 -26.66 18.26
N GLU A 720 -2.02 -27.94 18.43
CA GLU A 720 -2.07 -28.92 17.35
C GLU A 720 -3.50 -29.42 17.21
N GLU A 721 -4.14 -29.16 16.07
CA GLU A 721 -5.52 -29.54 15.82
C GLU A 721 -5.78 -29.89 14.35
N ALA A 722 -6.72 -30.82 14.16
CA ALA A 722 -7.35 -31.07 12.88
C ALA A 722 -8.78 -30.49 12.85
N GLY A 723 -9.20 -30.00 11.69
CA GLY A 723 -10.53 -29.44 11.45
C GLY A 723 -11.09 -29.90 10.12
N GLN A 724 -12.31 -30.44 10.12
CA GLN A 724 -13.03 -30.88 8.92
C GLN A 724 -14.29 -30.05 8.69
N LEU A 725 -14.41 -29.43 7.52
CA LEU A 725 -15.58 -28.67 7.08
C LEU A 725 -16.54 -29.57 6.33
N THR A 726 -17.82 -29.52 6.72
CA THR A 726 -18.94 -30.04 5.94
C THR A 726 -19.82 -28.89 5.46
N ASP A 727 -19.98 -28.77 4.15
CA ASP A 727 -21.01 -27.95 3.50
C ASP A 727 -22.23 -28.83 3.20
N VAL A 728 -23.35 -28.57 3.88
CA VAL A 728 -24.60 -29.34 3.72
C VAL A 728 -25.31 -29.01 2.40
N THR A 729 -24.98 -27.89 1.78
CA THR A 729 -25.59 -27.42 0.52
C THR A 729 -24.81 -27.92 -0.71
N GLU A 730 -23.48 -27.86 -0.66
CA GLU A 730 -22.58 -28.24 -1.75
C GLU A 730 -21.37 -29.06 -1.23
N PRO A 731 -21.48 -30.41 -1.15
CA PRO A 731 -20.41 -31.28 -0.65
C PRO A 731 -19.08 -31.27 -1.45
N ARG A 732 -18.94 -30.40 -2.46
CA ARG A 732 -17.70 -30.09 -3.16
C ARG A 732 -16.85 -29.03 -2.44
N ASN A 733 -17.46 -28.29 -1.51
CA ASN A 733 -16.82 -27.25 -0.71
C ASN A 733 -16.30 -27.81 0.64
N ASN A 734 -16.51 -29.11 0.90
CA ASN A 734 -15.92 -29.81 2.05
C ASN A 734 -14.39 -29.72 1.99
N ASP A 735 -13.77 -29.43 3.13
CA ASP A 735 -12.33 -29.20 3.26
C ASP A 735 -11.83 -29.84 4.58
N SER A 736 -10.52 -30.05 4.71
CA SER A 736 -9.92 -30.63 5.91
C SER A 736 -8.47 -30.19 6.09
N TYR A 737 -8.13 -29.75 7.31
CA TYR A 737 -6.76 -29.45 7.70
C TYR A 737 -6.32 -30.24 8.94
N ASP A 738 -5.01 -30.39 9.10
CA ASP A 738 -4.30 -30.81 10.30
C ASP A 738 -3.07 -29.90 10.41
N THR A 739 -2.93 -29.16 11.52
CA THR A 739 -1.89 -28.12 11.64
C THR A 739 -1.46 -27.83 13.07
N LYS A 740 -0.21 -27.37 13.22
CA LYS A 740 0.41 -27.01 14.51
C LYS A 740 0.83 -25.54 14.51
N TYR A 741 0.11 -24.71 15.24
CA TYR A 741 0.21 -23.24 15.16
C TYR A 741 0.39 -22.59 16.53
N THR A 742 1.22 -21.55 16.60
CA THR A 742 1.45 -20.75 17.81
C THR A 742 0.52 -19.54 17.84
N THR A 743 -0.16 -19.35 18.96
CA THR A 743 -1.09 -18.25 19.23
C THR A 743 -0.62 -17.39 20.39
N ARG A 744 -1.06 -16.13 20.42
CA ARG A 744 -0.99 -15.24 21.57
C ARG A 744 -2.40 -14.82 21.96
N TYR A 745 -2.78 -15.08 23.20
CA TYR A 745 -4.04 -14.63 23.79
C TYR A 745 -3.78 -13.50 24.78
N GLU A 746 -4.61 -12.46 24.74
CA GLU A 746 -4.75 -11.56 25.87
C GLU A 746 -5.95 -12.01 26.72
N MET A 747 -5.72 -12.15 28.02
CA MET A 747 -6.71 -12.56 29.00
C MET A 747 -6.90 -11.49 30.05
N ALA A 748 -8.13 -11.31 30.53
CA ALA A 748 -8.48 -10.39 31.60
C ALA A 748 -9.30 -11.10 32.69
N PHE A 749 -9.11 -10.69 33.95
CA PHE A 749 -9.87 -11.19 35.10
C PHE A 749 -11.08 -10.28 35.39
N SER A 750 -12.29 -10.85 35.29
CA SER A 750 -13.55 -10.20 35.64
C SER A 750 -14.07 -10.71 36.99
N LYS A 751 -14.43 -9.79 37.90
CA LYS A 751 -15.00 -10.10 39.24
C LYS A 751 -16.16 -11.10 39.20
N LEU A 752 -16.97 -11.08 38.14
CA LEU A 752 -18.19 -11.89 37.99
C LEU A 752 -18.01 -13.09 37.04
N GLY A 753 -16.87 -13.22 36.37
CA GLY A 753 -16.68 -14.18 35.27
C GLY A 753 -15.35 -14.94 35.25
N GLY A 754 -14.45 -14.66 36.20
CA GLY A 754 -13.11 -15.28 36.23
C GLY A 754 -12.19 -14.74 35.14
N TRP A 755 -11.18 -15.53 34.77
CA TRP A 755 -10.31 -15.24 33.63
C TRP A 755 -11.00 -15.56 32.30
N LYS A 756 -10.95 -14.62 31.35
CA LYS A 756 -11.49 -14.75 29.99
C LYS A 756 -10.51 -14.23 28.95
N ILE A 757 -10.58 -14.76 27.74
CA ILE A 757 -9.81 -14.28 26.57
C ILE A 757 -10.52 -13.06 25.98
N THR A 758 -9.85 -11.91 25.98
CA THR A 758 -10.38 -10.63 25.42
C THR A 758 -9.95 -10.41 23.98
N GLU A 759 -8.73 -10.83 23.62
CA GLU A 759 -8.18 -10.78 22.26
C GLU A 759 -7.30 -12.02 21.99
N GLY A 760 -7.08 -12.33 20.71
CA GLY A 760 -6.23 -13.45 20.31
C GLY A 760 -5.71 -13.28 18.88
N ALA A 761 -4.44 -13.63 18.67
CA ALA A 761 -3.76 -13.56 17.38
C ALA A 761 -2.97 -14.86 17.10
N VAL A 762 -2.87 -15.25 15.84
CA VAL A 762 -1.96 -16.32 15.40
C VAL A 762 -0.59 -15.68 15.14
N LEU A 763 0.45 -16.17 15.82
CA LEU A 763 1.82 -15.70 15.63
C LEU A 763 2.55 -16.46 14.51
N LYS A 764 2.21 -17.75 14.35
CA LYS A 764 2.88 -18.66 13.43
C LYS A 764 2.00 -19.89 13.17
N SER A 765 2.10 -20.46 11.98
CA SER A 765 1.61 -21.81 11.61
C SER A 765 2.71 -22.56 10.84
#